data_AF-A0A518IJL4-F1
#
_entry.id   AF-A0A518IJL4-F1
#
_cell.length_a   1.000
_cell.length_b   1.000
_cell.length_c   1.000
_cell.angle_alpha   90.00
_cell.angle_beta   90.00
_cell.angle_gamma   90.00
#
_symmetry.space_group_name_H-M   'P 1'
#
loop_
_entity.id
_entity.type
_entity.pdbx_description
1 polymer ?
#
loop_
_entity_poly.entity_id
_entity_poly.type
_entity_poly.pdbx_seq_one_letter_code
_entity_poly.pdbx_strand_id
1 'polypeptide(L)'
;MIAECLAVEILLPDTPRAGQTEDISDRCADLELSTAIVEVLESIACLSRGETGAESTGSHQSRTVYSELCKWLPREQIQKSQCQLRLNLKGNLLTRHERLAELLELTGCQLEIYLQNTLPDFQAKYRQIQKLIERWQRSYDLDVSVQVLGNTAMSDDSKSLFRIGRPVDLSETGTLYFQYRDGSIQKADQTRSSQPVKRIHRSPQVVSADYDIDIFVPYFRNLQLVPQTIDSILWQAGVKPFIHLVNDCSREDDRPLFERYRHLDNVAWYKTKRNCGPYAIANSLFYHMKTAFIGIADSDDIYLPWHFATAISDIKEHHAQAWGSIMSQFLNPLESHLPRNVALPKNHPIADSGKNVGLPYPRLVNGTMVVRRDTFEALNGFNGNWHCAADTEFSQRVQFPSDANAEFEKTVHFSGETTALRRVCSNSLSNSDGRFGLKSPERDAIKAESIRRYELWKTQEKIEPRQYGTLDSQEDVLDSDYRISTARDSKVYACLTSIPRRVYALEKTIASLVDQVDGIKVHLNDYQFLPPFLKNPKIEVVHGDNSLMSCTKFLWADRLDGYILTCDDDLIYPPDYVERMRSAIDKYKCIACAHGSKLKPGIIDSYYKDRTVYDARLKVRETTFIDVPGTGVMGWHTDDVKLSMTDFDLPGMEDIAAYRAIYQHSYMAVVVAHPDGWFKSSTHKNDGGLYSESVRNDSKETEVINANKNHRV
;
A
#
# COMPACT_ATOMS: atom_id res chain seq x y z
N MET A 1 -10.72 38.68 -15.15
CA MET A 1 -11.48 37.45 -15.48
C MET A 1 -11.53 37.32 -16.99
N ILE A 2 -10.58 36.59 -17.58
CA ILE A 2 -10.64 36.19 -18.99
C ILE A 2 -11.22 34.79 -18.97
N ALA A 3 -12.32 34.61 -19.68
CA ALA A 3 -13.03 33.35 -19.66
C ALA A 3 -12.24 32.28 -20.42
N GLU A 4 -11.94 31.20 -19.72
CA GLU A 4 -11.19 30.08 -20.24
C GLU A 4 -12.12 29.16 -21.02
N CYS A 5 -11.79 28.96 -22.29
CA CYS A 5 -12.62 28.20 -23.22
C CYS A 5 -11.87 26.95 -23.66
N LEU A 6 -12.23 25.79 -23.11
CA LEU A 6 -11.71 24.49 -23.53
C LEU A 6 -12.45 24.06 -24.80
N ALA A 7 -11.71 23.64 -25.83
CA ALA A 7 -12.30 23.16 -27.07
C ALA A 7 -12.12 21.64 -27.18
N VAL A 8 -13.23 20.93 -27.37
CA VAL A 8 -13.25 19.48 -27.60
C VAL A 8 -13.81 19.24 -28.98
N GLU A 9 -13.05 18.54 -29.83
CA GLU A 9 -13.45 18.16 -31.17
C GLU A 9 -13.52 16.63 -31.26
N ILE A 10 -14.63 16.09 -31.75
CA ILE A 10 -14.82 14.65 -31.95
C ILE A 10 -15.08 14.41 -33.43
N LEU A 11 -14.26 13.57 -34.05
CA LEU A 11 -14.38 13.17 -35.45
C LEU A 11 -15.01 11.79 -35.52
N LEU A 12 -16.13 11.71 -36.25
CA LEU A 12 -16.91 10.50 -36.46
C LEU A 12 -16.81 10.05 -37.93
N PRO A 13 -16.57 8.76 -38.22
CA PRO A 13 -16.63 8.25 -39.59
C PRO A 13 -18.08 8.17 -40.10
N ASP A 14 -18.31 8.45 -41.39
CA ASP A 14 -19.66 8.47 -41.99
C ASP A 14 -20.32 7.07 -42.13
N THR A 15 -19.56 5.96 -42.02
CA THR A 15 -20.10 4.58 -42.09
C THR A 15 -19.53 3.64 -41.02
N PRO A 16 -20.38 2.89 -40.27
CA PRO A 16 -19.92 1.83 -39.37
C PRO A 16 -19.26 0.69 -40.15
N ARG A 17 -18.09 0.20 -39.72
CA ARG A 17 -17.49 -1.02 -40.33
C ARG A 17 -18.37 -2.23 -40.02
N ALA A 18 -18.82 -2.93 -41.05
CA ALA A 18 -19.42 -4.26 -40.90
C ALA A 18 -18.32 -5.26 -40.52
N GLY A 19 -18.45 -5.94 -39.37
CA GLY A 19 -17.64 -7.14 -39.09
C GLY A 19 -17.14 -7.39 -37.67
N GLN A 20 -17.48 -6.57 -36.67
CA GLN A 20 -17.22 -6.90 -35.25
C GLN A 20 -18.43 -6.57 -34.41
N THR A 21 -19.40 -7.49 -34.42
CA THR A 21 -20.46 -7.56 -33.41
C THR A 21 -20.10 -8.70 -32.47
N GLU A 22 -19.16 -8.45 -31.55
CA GLU A 22 -19.26 -9.10 -30.24
C GLU A 22 -20.07 -8.16 -29.36
N ASP A 23 -21.14 -8.72 -28.77
CA ASP A 23 -22.08 -8.00 -27.92
C ASP A 23 -21.35 -7.53 -26.65
N ILE A 24 -20.86 -6.28 -26.67
CA ILE A 24 -20.36 -5.56 -25.47
C ILE A 24 -21.57 -5.07 -24.65
N SER A 25 -22.64 -5.88 -24.52
CA SER A 25 -23.89 -5.45 -23.90
C SER A 25 -23.98 -5.76 -22.40
N ASP A 26 -23.14 -6.66 -21.85
CA ASP A 26 -23.28 -7.10 -20.45
C ASP A 26 -22.16 -6.66 -19.49
N ARG A 27 -21.08 -6.02 -19.96
CA ARG A 27 -20.00 -5.48 -19.09
C ARG A 27 -19.95 -3.96 -18.94
N CYS A 28 -20.76 -3.20 -19.67
CA CYS A 28 -20.57 -1.74 -19.84
C CYS A 28 -21.84 -0.90 -19.67
N ALA A 29 -22.70 -1.20 -18.67
CA ALA A 29 -23.79 -0.27 -18.35
C ALA A 29 -23.28 1.05 -17.72
N ASP A 30 -22.11 1.04 -17.07
CA ASP A 30 -21.55 2.15 -16.27
C ASP A 30 -20.34 2.86 -16.90
N LEU A 31 -19.95 2.50 -18.13
CA LEU A 31 -18.68 2.89 -18.78
C LEU A 31 -18.99 3.67 -20.07
N GLU A 32 -19.31 4.95 -19.93
CA GLU A 32 -19.62 5.82 -21.06
C GLU A 32 -18.54 6.88 -21.29
N LEU A 33 -18.07 7.01 -22.54
CA LEU A 33 -17.10 8.02 -22.95
C LEU A 33 -17.60 9.44 -22.69
N SER A 34 -18.91 9.69 -22.83
CA SER A 34 -19.56 10.95 -22.46
C SER A 34 -19.33 11.31 -20.99
N THR A 35 -19.44 10.34 -20.08
CA THR A 35 -19.18 10.52 -18.65
C THR A 35 -17.71 10.84 -18.38
N ALA A 36 -16.78 10.10 -19.01
CA ALA A 36 -15.35 10.37 -18.85
C ALA A 36 -14.93 11.73 -19.42
N ILE A 37 -15.53 12.17 -20.53
CA ILE A 37 -15.31 13.52 -21.08
C ILE A 37 -15.80 14.57 -20.08
N VAL A 38 -16.99 14.39 -19.48
CA VAL A 38 -17.51 15.32 -18.46
C VAL A 38 -16.58 15.39 -17.24
N GLU A 39 -16.07 14.25 -16.74
CA GLU A 39 -15.12 14.21 -15.62
C GLU A 39 -13.84 15.03 -15.93
N VAL A 40 -13.33 14.95 -17.17
CA VAL A 40 -12.15 15.72 -17.61
C VAL A 40 -12.48 17.21 -17.70
N LEU A 41 -13.62 17.58 -18.30
CA LEU A 41 -14.06 18.98 -18.43
C LEU A 41 -14.21 19.65 -17.06
N GLU A 42 -14.74 18.93 -16.07
CA GLU A 42 -14.94 19.43 -14.71
C GLU A 42 -13.65 19.52 -13.91
N SER A 43 -12.78 18.51 -14.00
CA SER A 43 -11.46 18.55 -13.35
C SER A 43 -10.65 19.75 -13.82
N ILE A 44 -10.71 20.07 -15.11
CA ILE A 44 -10.01 21.24 -15.67
C ILE A 44 -10.61 22.55 -15.16
N ALA A 45 -11.95 22.65 -15.06
CA ALA A 45 -12.62 23.86 -14.54
C ALA A 45 -12.39 24.11 -13.05
N CYS A 46 -12.28 23.06 -12.23
CA CYS A 46 -11.91 23.20 -10.81
C CYS A 46 -10.48 23.73 -10.65
N LEU A 47 -9.54 23.22 -11.45
CA LEU A 47 -8.14 23.63 -11.41
C LEU A 47 -7.93 25.09 -11.82
N SER A 48 -8.71 25.60 -12.78
CA SER A 48 -8.60 27.00 -13.21
C SER A 48 -9.24 28.02 -12.27
N ARG A 49 -10.17 27.61 -11.40
CA ARG A 49 -10.77 28.47 -10.37
C ARG A 49 -9.96 28.55 -9.07
N GLY A 50 -8.90 27.74 -8.93
CA GLY A 50 -8.10 27.69 -7.70
C GLY A 50 -8.87 27.09 -6.51
N GLU A 51 -9.99 26.40 -6.76
CA GLU A 51 -10.82 25.79 -5.72
C GLU A 51 -10.26 24.41 -5.37
N THR A 52 -9.66 24.28 -4.19
CA THR A 52 -9.25 22.99 -3.62
C THR A 52 -10.40 22.39 -2.82
N GLY A 53 -11.37 21.79 -3.51
CA GLY A 53 -12.43 21.06 -2.83
C GLY A 53 -13.69 20.90 -3.65
N ALA A 54 -14.15 19.67 -3.79
CA ALA A 54 -15.49 19.32 -4.18
C ALA A 54 -16.49 19.78 -3.10
N GLU A 55 -16.74 21.09 -2.98
CA GLU A 55 -17.92 21.58 -2.26
C GLU A 55 -19.13 21.47 -3.19
N SER A 56 -19.87 20.38 -3.02
CA SER A 56 -21.30 20.08 -3.26
C SER A 56 -22.19 20.98 -4.17
N THR A 57 -21.65 21.64 -5.17
CA THR A 57 -22.40 22.29 -6.26
C THR A 57 -22.40 21.44 -7.54
N GLY A 58 -21.50 20.44 -7.62
CA GLY A 58 -21.25 19.65 -8.83
C GLY A 58 -22.40 18.77 -9.31
N SER A 59 -23.21 18.14 -8.45
CA SER A 59 -24.11 17.07 -8.94
C SER A 59 -25.19 17.52 -9.94
N HIS A 60 -25.65 18.78 -9.86
CA HIS A 60 -26.66 19.29 -10.78
C HIS A 60 -26.04 19.82 -12.08
N GLN A 61 -24.87 20.46 -11.98
CA GLN A 61 -24.14 20.99 -13.12
C GLN A 61 -23.54 19.87 -13.97
N SER A 62 -22.96 18.82 -13.36
CA SER A 62 -22.46 17.62 -14.05
C SER A 62 -23.56 16.91 -14.83
N ARG A 63 -24.74 16.74 -14.21
CA ARG A 63 -25.91 16.16 -14.88
C ARG A 63 -26.39 17.01 -16.07
N THR A 64 -26.25 18.33 -15.99
CA THR A 64 -26.66 19.25 -17.05
C THR A 64 -25.66 19.21 -18.22
N VAL A 65 -24.35 19.26 -17.96
CA VAL A 65 -23.31 19.14 -18.98
C VAL A 65 -23.37 17.78 -19.66
N TYR A 66 -23.53 16.70 -18.89
CA TYR A 66 -23.73 15.35 -19.40
C TYR A 66 -24.99 15.23 -20.26
N SER A 67 -26.14 15.76 -19.80
CA SER A 67 -27.38 15.75 -20.56
C SER A 67 -27.28 16.52 -21.87
N GLU A 68 -26.55 17.62 -21.92
CA GLU A 68 -26.31 18.36 -23.16
C GLU A 68 -25.38 17.57 -24.09
N LEU A 69 -24.29 17.01 -23.58
CA LEU A 69 -23.34 16.23 -24.38
C LEU A 69 -24.00 15.00 -25.03
N CYS A 70 -24.89 14.30 -24.30
CA CYS A 70 -25.63 13.15 -24.81
C CYS A 70 -26.64 13.48 -25.91
N LYS A 71 -27.09 14.74 -26.04
CA LYS A 71 -27.94 15.17 -27.17
C LYS A 71 -27.16 15.19 -28.48
N TRP A 72 -25.86 15.45 -28.42
CA TRP A 72 -24.99 15.59 -29.59
C TRP A 72 -24.13 14.36 -29.87
N LEU A 73 -23.90 13.51 -28.85
CA LEU A 73 -23.25 12.20 -28.98
C LEU A 73 -24.19 11.09 -28.48
N PRO A 74 -25.08 10.56 -29.35
CA PRO A 74 -25.92 9.42 -28.99
C PRO A 74 -25.07 8.17 -28.69
N ARG A 75 -25.49 7.41 -27.67
CA ARG A 75 -24.84 6.20 -27.13
C ARG A 75 -24.39 5.20 -28.20
N GLU A 76 -25.22 5.03 -29.24
CA GLU A 76 -25.00 4.06 -30.31
C GLU A 76 -23.88 4.44 -31.30
N GLN A 77 -23.52 5.73 -31.37
CA GLN A 77 -22.56 6.24 -32.36
C GLN A 77 -21.10 6.03 -31.94
N ILE A 78 -20.83 6.04 -30.62
CA ILE A 78 -19.49 5.86 -30.03
C ILE A 78 -19.10 4.38 -29.98
N GLN A 79 -20.04 3.50 -29.62
CA GLN A 79 -19.75 2.07 -29.46
C GLN A 79 -19.46 1.34 -30.78
N LYS A 80 -19.82 1.94 -31.93
CA LYS A 80 -19.70 1.31 -33.25
C LYS A 80 -18.60 1.91 -34.13
N SER A 81 -17.88 2.92 -33.67
CA SER A 81 -17.00 3.74 -34.52
C SER A 81 -15.65 4.02 -33.85
N GLN A 82 -14.55 3.74 -34.56
CA GLN A 82 -13.22 4.24 -34.19
C GLN A 82 -13.20 5.78 -34.32
N CYS A 83 -13.56 6.48 -33.25
CA CYS A 83 -13.58 7.95 -33.19
C CYS A 83 -12.17 8.54 -32.99
N GLN A 84 -12.01 9.82 -33.31
CA GLN A 84 -10.86 10.61 -32.86
C GLN A 84 -11.37 11.73 -31.93
N LEU A 85 -10.87 11.74 -30.70
CA LEU A 85 -11.11 12.77 -29.67
C LEU A 85 -9.93 13.74 -29.64
N ARG A 86 -10.17 15.02 -29.85
CA ARG A 86 -9.17 16.08 -29.71
C ARG A 86 -9.49 16.98 -28.53
N LEU A 87 -8.54 17.10 -27.61
CA LEU A 87 -8.60 17.96 -26.43
C LEU A 87 -7.65 19.15 -26.61
N ASN A 88 -8.19 20.36 -26.80
CA ASN A 88 -7.38 21.57 -26.84
C ASN A 88 -7.40 22.28 -25.48
N LEU A 89 -6.32 22.12 -24.73
CA LEU A 89 -6.23 22.53 -23.34
C LEU A 89 -6.06 24.05 -23.15
N LYS A 90 -5.71 24.81 -24.19
CA LYS A 90 -5.47 26.27 -24.15
C LYS A 90 -4.69 26.77 -22.92
N GLY A 91 -3.69 25.99 -22.49
CA GLY A 91 -2.86 26.31 -21.33
C GLY A 91 -3.28 25.66 -20.02
N ASN A 92 -4.34 24.87 -19.96
CA ASN A 92 -4.73 24.14 -18.77
C ASN A 92 -3.95 22.81 -18.59
N LEU A 93 -3.92 22.32 -17.35
CA LEU A 93 -3.34 21.03 -16.99
C LEU A 93 -4.30 19.89 -17.35
N LEU A 94 -3.78 18.77 -17.83
CA LEU A 94 -4.53 17.51 -17.85
C LEU A 94 -4.06 16.62 -16.70
N THR A 95 -4.99 16.27 -15.82
CA THR A 95 -4.78 15.37 -14.67
C THR A 95 -5.10 13.92 -15.03
N ARG A 96 -4.81 13.01 -14.10
CA ARG A 96 -4.95 11.56 -14.32
C ARG A 96 -6.41 11.13 -14.26
N HIS A 97 -6.90 10.54 -15.35
CA HIS A 97 -8.24 9.96 -15.47
C HIS A 97 -8.16 8.52 -16.03
N GLU A 98 -8.12 7.51 -15.16
CA GLU A 98 -7.98 6.10 -15.59
C GLU A 98 -9.19 5.57 -16.34
N ARG A 99 -10.39 6.05 -16.00
CA ARG A 99 -11.61 5.74 -16.74
C ARG A 99 -11.55 6.18 -18.19
N LEU A 100 -10.93 7.34 -18.47
CA LEU A 100 -10.74 7.81 -19.84
C LEU A 100 -9.80 6.86 -20.59
N ALA A 101 -8.68 6.46 -19.97
CA ALA A 101 -7.74 5.53 -20.58
C ALA A 101 -8.38 4.16 -20.89
N GLU A 102 -9.08 3.58 -19.91
CA GLU A 102 -9.83 2.32 -20.09
C GLU A 102 -10.86 2.43 -21.22
N LEU A 103 -11.59 3.55 -21.31
CA LEU A 103 -12.58 3.77 -22.36
C LEU A 103 -11.95 3.97 -23.74
N LEU A 104 -10.82 4.66 -23.85
CA LEU A 104 -10.11 4.84 -25.11
C LEU A 104 -9.59 3.50 -25.66
N GLU A 105 -9.09 2.60 -24.81
CA GLU A 105 -8.69 1.24 -25.19
C GLU A 105 -9.91 0.41 -25.65
N LEU A 106 -10.97 0.37 -24.82
CA LEU A 106 -12.17 -0.42 -25.11
C LEU A 106 -12.89 0.02 -26.39
N THR A 107 -12.87 1.32 -26.70
CA THR A 107 -13.52 1.87 -27.90
C THR A 107 -12.58 1.97 -29.11
N GLY A 108 -11.27 1.79 -28.91
CA GLY A 108 -10.25 2.06 -29.93
C GLY A 108 -10.24 3.51 -30.41
N CYS A 109 -10.75 4.45 -29.60
CA CYS A 109 -10.85 5.86 -29.95
C CYS A 109 -9.48 6.55 -29.77
N GLN A 110 -9.03 7.29 -30.78
CA GLN A 110 -7.75 7.97 -30.74
C GLN A 110 -7.85 9.27 -29.94
N LEU A 111 -6.84 9.57 -29.11
CA LEU A 111 -6.77 10.83 -28.36
C LEU A 111 -5.67 11.75 -28.92
N GLU A 112 -6.01 12.99 -29.27
CA GLU A 112 -5.04 14.05 -29.57
C GLU A 112 -5.14 15.18 -28.54
N ILE A 113 -4.01 15.59 -27.96
CA ILE A 113 -3.95 16.65 -26.96
C ILE A 113 -3.20 17.85 -27.52
N TYR A 114 -3.82 19.03 -27.56
CA TYR A 114 -3.20 20.27 -28.04
C TYR A 114 -2.78 21.17 -26.88
N LEU A 115 -1.50 21.56 -26.87
CA LEU A 115 -0.89 22.46 -25.90
C LEU A 115 -0.40 23.76 -26.55
N GLN A 116 -0.51 24.87 -25.82
CA GLN A 116 -0.08 26.18 -26.30
C GLN A 116 1.37 26.46 -25.88
N ASN A 117 2.28 26.60 -26.85
CA ASN A 117 3.72 26.78 -26.55
C ASN A 117 4.16 28.19 -26.20
N THR A 118 3.27 29.18 -26.36
CA THR A 118 3.55 30.58 -26.06
C THR A 118 3.44 30.89 -24.57
N LEU A 119 3.10 29.91 -23.72
CA LEU A 119 2.96 30.09 -22.28
C LEU A 119 4.27 29.80 -21.53
N PRO A 120 4.63 30.58 -20.50
CA PRO A 120 5.90 30.43 -19.78
C PRO A 120 6.12 29.05 -19.15
N ASP A 121 5.04 28.34 -18.83
CA ASP A 121 5.06 27.01 -18.20
C ASP A 121 4.88 25.84 -19.18
N PHE A 122 4.91 26.12 -20.49
CA PHE A 122 4.73 25.12 -21.54
C PHE A 122 5.63 23.88 -21.37
N GLN A 123 6.92 24.09 -21.09
CA GLN A 123 7.88 22.98 -20.95
C GLN A 123 7.60 22.08 -19.74
N ALA A 124 7.00 22.63 -18.68
CA ALA A 124 6.59 21.84 -17.52
C ALA A 124 5.32 21.03 -17.85
N LYS A 125 4.32 21.68 -18.46
CA LYS A 125 3.04 21.06 -18.83
C LYS A 125 3.19 20.00 -19.92
N TYR A 126 4.03 20.26 -20.93
CA TYR A 126 4.35 19.31 -21.99
C TYR A 126 4.97 18.03 -21.43
N ARG A 127 5.99 18.16 -20.56
CA ARG A 127 6.63 17.02 -19.89
C ARG A 127 5.67 16.24 -19.00
N GLN A 128 4.77 16.93 -18.29
CA GLN A 128 3.79 16.26 -17.46
C GLN A 128 2.80 15.41 -18.28
N ILE A 129 2.30 15.96 -19.40
CA ILE A 129 1.38 15.24 -20.28
C ILE A 129 2.09 14.07 -20.98
N GLN A 130 3.34 14.21 -21.38
CA GLN A 130 4.13 13.09 -21.90
C GLN A 130 4.23 11.94 -20.90
N LYS A 131 4.57 12.23 -19.63
CA LYS A 131 4.62 11.22 -18.57
C LYS A 131 3.27 10.57 -18.29
N LEU A 132 2.19 11.34 -18.34
CA LEU A 132 0.83 10.81 -18.18
C LEU A 132 0.50 9.81 -19.30
N ILE A 133 0.84 10.14 -20.55
CA ILE A 133 0.59 9.27 -21.71
C ILE A 133 1.46 8.02 -21.65
N GLU A 134 2.76 8.16 -21.38
CA GLU A 134 3.65 7.00 -21.24
C GLU A 134 3.13 6.03 -20.17
N ARG A 135 2.58 6.56 -19.09
CA ARG A 135 1.96 5.76 -18.04
C ARG A 135 0.69 5.06 -18.52
N TRP A 136 -0.20 5.75 -19.22
CA TRP A 136 -1.38 5.11 -19.79
C TRP A 136 -1.01 4.04 -20.82
N GLN A 137 -0.04 4.28 -21.69
CA GLN A 137 0.41 3.32 -22.70
C GLN A 137 1.12 2.08 -22.12
N ARG A 138 1.54 2.11 -20.84
CA ARG A 138 2.03 0.90 -20.14
C ARG A 138 0.92 0.01 -19.62
N SER A 139 -0.25 0.58 -19.37
CA SER A 139 -1.39 -0.10 -18.75
C SER A 139 -2.51 -0.42 -19.74
N TYR A 140 -2.55 0.28 -20.88
CA TYR A 140 -3.62 0.25 -21.86
C TYR A 140 -3.01 0.36 -23.28
N ASP A 141 -3.55 -0.37 -24.26
CA ASP A 141 -3.17 -0.28 -25.67
C ASP A 141 -3.80 0.95 -26.34
N LEU A 142 -3.20 2.12 -26.10
CA LEU A 142 -3.76 3.41 -26.52
C LEU A 142 -3.04 4.06 -27.70
N ASP A 143 -3.83 4.55 -28.66
CA ASP A 143 -3.39 5.48 -29.70
C ASP A 143 -3.58 6.93 -29.22
N VAL A 144 -2.52 7.52 -28.66
CA VAL A 144 -2.52 8.90 -28.14
C VAL A 144 -1.40 9.71 -28.77
N SER A 145 -1.70 10.95 -29.16
CA SER A 145 -0.70 11.92 -29.63
C SER A 145 -0.82 13.29 -28.94
N VAL A 146 0.32 13.98 -28.81
CA VAL A 146 0.38 15.36 -28.27
C VAL A 146 0.85 16.29 -29.36
N GLN A 147 0.08 17.34 -29.62
CA GLN A 147 0.35 18.38 -30.60
C GLN A 147 0.64 19.71 -29.89
N VAL A 148 1.52 20.50 -30.49
CA VAL A 148 1.94 21.80 -29.96
C VAL A 148 1.48 22.89 -30.93
N LEU A 149 0.64 23.82 -30.45
CA LEU A 149 0.17 24.96 -31.22
C LEU A 149 1.12 26.15 -31.02
N GLY A 150 1.73 26.61 -32.11
CA GLY A 150 2.50 27.85 -32.16
C GLY A 150 1.85 28.88 -33.08
N ASN A 151 1.98 30.16 -32.74
CA ASN A 151 1.71 31.24 -33.70
C ASN A 151 2.79 31.16 -34.80
N THR A 152 2.40 30.89 -36.05
CA THR A 152 3.30 31.10 -37.19
C THR A 152 2.89 32.37 -37.93
N ALA A 153 3.76 33.39 -37.84
CA ALA A 153 4.12 34.16 -39.02
C ALA A 153 5.36 33.48 -39.62
N MET A 154 5.38 33.32 -40.94
CA MET A 154 6.32 32.49 -41.69
C MET A 154 7.81 32.87 -41.55
N SER A 155 8.70 31.87 -41.38
CA SER A 155 9.71 31.46 -42.38
C SER A 155 10.72 30.47 -41.79
N ASP A 156 11.31 29.69 -42.70
CA ASP A 156 12.18 28.52 -42.53
C ASP A 156 13.23 28.61 -41.41
N ASP A 157 13.24 27.63 -40.51
CA ASP A 157 14.16 26.51 -40.73
C ASP A 157 13.71 25.24 -39.99
N SER A 158 13.87 24.13 -40.69
CA SER A 158 13.17 22.87 -40.43
C SER A 158 13.95 21.94 -39.48
N LYS A 159 13.18 21.28 -38.59
CA LYS A 159 13.23 19.84 -38.21
C LYS A 159 13.21 19.60 -36.69
N SER A 160 12.07 19.13 -36.16
CA SER A 160 11.98 17.92 -35.30
C SER A 160 10.59 17.66 -34.68
N LEU A 161 9.82 16.73 -35.25
CA LEU A 161 8.50 16.25 -34.79
C LEU A 161 8.60 14.76 -34.41
N PHE A 162 7.71 14.10 -33.66
CA PHE A 162 7.95 12.72 -33.20
C PHE A 162 6.66 11.90 -33.29
N ARG A 163 6.72 10.63 -33.71
CA ARG A 163 5.54 9.75 -33.82
C ARG A 163 5.82 8.33 -33.33
N ILE A 164 4.84 7.75 -32.63
CA ILE A 164 4.67 6.30 -32.43
C ILE A 164 3.18 6.00 -32.72
N GLY A 165 2.87 5.00 -33.57
CA GLY A 165 1.49 4.57 -33.91
C GLY A 165 1.18 4.42 -35.42
N ARG A 166 0.41 3.38 -35.81
CA ARG A 166 0.01 3.07 -37.20
C ARG A 166 -1.08 4.05 -37.72
N PRO A 167 -1.07 4.46 -39.00
CA PRO A 167 -2.08 5.37 -39.53
C PRO A 167 -3.41 4.64 -39.81
N VAL A 168 -4.53 5.25 -39.42
CA VAL A 168 -5.88 4.88 -39.87
C VAL A 168 -6.32 5.89 -40.92
N ASP A 169 -6.78 5.42 -42.08
CA ASP A 169 -7.23 6.25 -43.19
C ASP A 169 -8.68 6.70 -42.92
N LEU A 170 -8.86 7.97 -42.54
CA LEU A 170 -10.15 8.58 -42.23
C LEU A 170 -10.57 9.50 -43.39
N SER A 171 -10.92 8.89 -44.52
CA SER A 171 -11.51 9.63 -45.64
C SER A 171 -12.98 9.94 -45.34
N GLU A 172 -13.25 11.20 -44.99
CA GLU A 172 -14.57 11.82 -44.77
C GLU A 172 -15.20 11.57 -43.38
N THR A 173 -15.05 12.56 -42.49
CA THR A 173 -15.53 12.54 -41.10
C THR A 173 -16.51 13.69 -40.81
N GLY A 174 -17.60 13.41 -40.10
CA GLY A 174 -18.39 14.42 -39.42
C GLY A 174 -17.65 14.95 -38.19
N THR A 175 -17.56 16.27 -38.04
CA THR A 175 -16.89 16.92 -36.91
C THR A 175 -17.92 17.47 -35.93
N LEU A 176 -17.79 17.10 -34.66
CA LEU A 176 -18.51 17.72 -33.55
C LEU A 176 -17.54 18.59 -32.75
N TYR A 177 -17.70 19.91 -32.82
CA TYR A 177 -16.87 20.88 -32.10
C TYR A 177 -17.66 21.53 -30.98
N PHE A 178 -17.18 21.44 -29.74
CA PHE A 178 -17.81 22.09 -28.59
C PHE A 178 -16.85 23.00 -27.83
N GLN A 179 -17.37 24.15 -27.39
CA GLN A 179 -16.69 25.05 -26.47
C GLN A 179 -17.29 24.93 -25.08
N TYR A 180 -16.44 24.58 -24.10
CA TYR A 180 -16.80 24.56 -22.70
C TYR A 180 -16.29 25.82 -22.01
N ARG A 181 -17.20 26.56 -21.38
CA ARG A 181 -16.93 27.84 -20.72
C ARG A 181 -17.83 28.02 -19.51
N ASP A 182 -17.24 28.40 -18.38
CA ASP A 182 -17.95 28.73 -17.14
C ASP A 182 -18.92 27.64 -16.64
N GLY A 183 -18.60 26.37 -16.89
CA GLY A 183 -19.44 25.24 -16.47
C GLY A 183 -20.61 24.93 -17.42
N SER A 184 -20.55 25.41 -18.67
CA SER A 184 -21.58 25.23 -19.70
C SER A 184 -20.98 24.95 -21.09
N ILE A 185 -21.69 24.15 -21.92
CA ILE A 185 -21.34 23.92 -23.33
C ILE A 185 -22.04 24.99 -24.18
N GLN A 186 -21.29 25.75 -24.99
CA GLN A 186 -21.80 26.98 -25.61
C GLN A 186 -22.09 26.92 -27.12
N LYS A 187 -21.50 25.98 -27.89
CA LYS A 187 -21.79 25.86 -29.34
C LYS A 187 -21.41 24.49 -29.89
N ALA A 188 -22.22 23.94 -30.79
CA ALA A 188 -21.95 22.74 -31.61
C ALA A 188 -22.01 23.15 -33.10
N ASP A 189 -20.90 23.48 -33.74
CA ASP A 189 -20.89 23.69 -35.20
C ASP A 189 -20.59 22.35 -35.88
N GLN A 190 -21.61 21.71 -36.47
CA GLN A 190 -21.41 20.62 -37.43
C GLN A 190 -20.97 21.25 -38.75
N THR A 191 -19.67 21.46 -38.95
CA THR A 191 -19.14 21.89 -40.24
C THR A 191 -18.28 20.78 -40.83
N ARG A 192 -18.71 20.25 -41.99
CA ARG A 192 -17.89 19.41 -42.86
C ARG A 192 -16.78 20.30 -43.45
N SER A 193 -15.53 20.13 -43.02
CA SER A 193 -14.39 20.62 -43.81
C SER A 193 -13.08 19.91 -43.49
N SER A 194 -12.61 19.19 -44.50
CA SER A 194 -11.29 18.60 -44.74
C SER A 194 -10.11 19.57 -44.55
N GLN A 195 -9.00 19.08 -43.98
CA GLN A 195 -7.68 18.93 -44.64
C GLN A 195 -6.63 18.25 -43.72
N PRO A 196 -5.81 17.30 -44.21
CA PRO A 196 -4.81 16.60 -43.41
C PRO A 196 -3.48 17.39 -43.31
N VAL A 197 -2.98 17.62 -42.10
CA VAL A 197 -1.70 18.32 -41.85
C VAL A 197 -0.51 17.36 -41.95
N LYS A 198 0.52 17.76 -42.71
CA LYS A 198 1.73 16.97 -43.03
C LYS A 198 2.69 16.79 -41.83
N ARG A 199 3.20 15.55 -41.69
CA ARG A 199 4.22 15.03 -40.74
C ARG A 199 5.62 15.63 -40.93
N ILE A 200 6.37 15.78 -39.83
CA ILE A 200 7.85 15.78 -39.76
C ILE A 200 8.30 14.83 -38.62
N HIS A 201 9.59 14.49 -38.46
CA HIS A 201 10.16 13.51 -37.49
C HIS A 201 11.49 14.00 -36.82
N ARG A 202 11.85 13.47 -35.62
CA ARG A 202 13.12 13.37 -34.82
C ARG A 202 12.85 12.57 -33.51
N SER A 203 13.88 12.28 -32.68
CA SER A 203 13.92 11.40 -31.46
C SER A 203 14.58 12.12 -30.25
N PRO A 204 14.29 11.86 -28.93
CA PRO A 204 14.69 12.78 -27.85
C PRO A 204 15.83 12.18 -27.02
N GLN A 205 16.83 13.00 -26.71
CA GLN A 205 17.96 12.62 -25.87
C GLN A 205 17.59 12.61 -24.38
N VAL A 206 18.17 11.64 -23.65
CA VAL A 206 18.09 11.45 -22.20
C VAL A 206 19.00 12.47 -21.49
N VAL A 207 18.49 13.16 -20.46
CA VAL A 207 19.29 14.04 -19.58
C VAL A 207 19.91 13.18 -18.46
N SER A 208 21.22 13.28 -18.24
CA SER A 208 21.95 12.54 -17.20
C SER A 208 21.66 13.06 -15.80
N ALA A 209 21.67 12.17 -14.79
CA ALA A 209 21.60 12.56 -13.38
C ALA A 209 22.94 13.18 -12.92
N ASP A 210 22.88 14.19 -12.06
CA ASP A 210 24.07 14.90 -11.58
C ASP A 210 24.62 14.32 -10.26
N TYR A 211 23.76 13.69 -9.45
CA TYR A 211 24.11 13.15 -8.13
C TYR A 211 23.40 11.84 -7.77
N ASP A 212 24.05 11.02 -6.94
CA ASP A 212 23.47 9.83 -6.33
C ASP A 212 23.14 10.11 -4.85
N ILE A 213 22.06 9.52 -4.34
CA ILE A 213 21.64 9.65 -2.92
C ILE A 213 21.01 8.36 -2.40
N ASP A 214 21.40 7.93 -1.19
CA ASP A 214 20.73 6.84 -0.47
C ASP A 214 19.55 7.40 0.31
N ILE A 215 18.38 6.77 0.18
CA ILE A 215 17.15 7.23 0.83
C ILE A 215 16.60 6.12 1.72
N PHE A 216 16.56 6.40 3.01
CA PHE A 216 16.04 5.52 4.04
C PHE A 216 14.51 5.66 4.15
N VAL A 217 13.78 4.56 3.94
CA VAL A 217 12.31 4.53 4.02
C VAL A 217 11.86 3.37 4.95
N PRO A 218 11.72 3.60 6.26
CA PRO A 218 11.11 2.62 7.16
C PRO A 218 9.59 2.67 7.04
N TYR A 219 8.93 1.51 7.06
CA TYR A 219 7.48 1.44 7.18
C TYR A 219 7.05 0.48 8.27
N PHE A 220 6.10 0.95 9.09
CA PHE A 220 5.45 0.16 10.11
C PHE A 220 3.97 0.50 10.13
N ARG A 221 3.14 -0.42 9.61
CA ARG A 221 1.72 -0.17 9.31
C ARG A 221 1.61 0.92 8.21
N ASN A 222 0.50 0.95 7.49
CA ASN A 222 0.25 1.80 6.32
C ASN A 222 0.94 1.41 5.02
N LEU A 223 1.11 0.11 4.77
CA LEU A 223 1.68 -0.38 3.51
C LEU A 223 1.00 0.21 2.26
N GLN A 224 -0.30 0.51 2.33
CA GLN A 224 -1.06 1.13 1.23
C GLN A 224 -0.55 2.51 0.80
N LEU A 225 0.18 3.23 1.66
CA LEU A 225 0.71 4.57 1.37
C LEU A 225 2.11 4.52 0.75
N VAL A 226 2.89 3.50 1.10
CA VAL A 226 4.29 3.30 0.69
C VAL A 226 4.51 3.43 -0.83
N PRO A 227 3.66 2.89 -1.73
CA PRO A 227 3.87 3.06 -3.17
C PRO A 227 3.89 4.52 -3.62
N GLN A 228 3.07 5.39 -3.01
CA GLN A 228 3.04 6.80 -3.39
C GLN A 228 4.32 7.52 -2.97
N THR A 229 4.86 7.17 -1.80
CA THR A 229 6.15 7.67 -1.32
C THR A 229 7.28 7.22 -2.24
N ILE A 230 7.37 5.92 -2.55
CA ILE A 230 8.37 5.36 -3.48
C ILE A 230 8.27 6.04 -4.85
N ASP A 231 7.07 6.15 -5.44
CA ASP A 231 6.87 6.81 -6.73
C ASP A 231 7.37 8.27 -6.71
N SER A 232 7.14 9.00 -5.61
CA SER A 232 7.58 10.39 -5.46
C SER A 232 9.10 10.54 -5.34
N ILE A 233 9.76 9.55 -4.74
CA ILE A 233 11.22 9.46 -4.66
C ILE A 233 11.82 9.06 -6.00
N LEU A 234 11.22 8.11 -6.72
CA LEU A 234 11.69 7.71 -8.06
C LEU A 234 11.52 8.83 -9.11
N TRP A 235 10.59 9.76 -8.90
CA TRP A 235 10.34 10.91 -9.78
C TRP A 235 11.17 12.15 -9.39
N GLN A 236 12.35 11.96 -8.81
CA GLN A 236 13.25 13.07 -8.52
C GLN A 236 14.00 13.52 -9.78
N ALA A 237 14.17 14.82 -9.94
CA ALA A 237 14.92 15.44 -11.04
C ALA A 237 16.34 15.75 -10.58
N GLY A 238 17.33 15.56 -11.44
CA GLY A 238 18.74 15.90 -11.16
C GLY A 238 19.47 14.94 -10.21
N VAL A 239 18.79 13.95 -9.64
CA VAL A 239 19.37 12.95 -8.75
C VAL A 239 18.96 11.52 -9.13
N LYS A 240 19.82 10.55 -8.85
CA LYS A 240 19.51 9.11 -8.88
C LYS A 240 19.35 8.61 -7.43
N PRO A 241 18.11 8.29 -7.01
CA PRO A 241 17.86 7.77 -5.67
C PRO A 241 18.18 6.27 -5.59
N PHE A 242 18.77 5.83 -4.49
CA PHE A 242 18.89 4.44 -4.05
C PHE A 242 18.03 4.23 -2.80
N ILE A 243 16.89 3.58 -2.96
CA ILE A 243 15.88 3.45 -1.91
C ILE A 243 16.20 2.23 -1.05
N HIS A 244 16.38 2.43 0.25
CA HIS A 244 16.49 1.36 1.26
C HIS A 244 15.15 1.25 1.98
N LEU A 245 14.30 0.37 1.49
CA LEU A 245 12.95 0.16 2.00
C LEU A 245 12.97 -0.92 3.09
N VAL A 246 12.53 -0.57 4.30
CA VAL A 246 12.58 -1.47 5.46
C VAL A 246 11.20 -1.72 6.06
N ASN A 247 10.79 -2.98 6.02
CA ASN A 247 9.63 -3.46 6.75
C ASN A 247 9.96 -3.60 8.24
N ASP A 248 9.52 -2.67 9.08
CA ASP A 248 9.75 -2.73 10.53
C ASP A 248 8.70 -3.59 11.25
N CYS A 249 8.56 -4.84 10.80
CA CYS A 249 7.54 -5.79 11.25
C CYS A 249 6.09 -5.31 11.03
N SER A 250 5.84 -4.58 9.93
CA SER A 250 4.49 -4.41 9.39
C SER A 250 3.84 -5.77 9.12
N ARG A 251 2.53 -5.82 9.30
CA ARG A 251 1.73 -7.06 9.21
C ARG A 251 1.07 -7.21 7.84
N GLU A 252 1.00 -6.13 7.07
CA GLU A 252 0.45 -6.14 5.72
C GLU A 252 1.33 -6.93 4.73
N ASP A 253 0.69 -7.54 3.73
CA ASP A 253 1.36 -8.28 2.66
C ASP A 253 2.14 -7.34 1.72
N ASP A 254 3.46 -7.34 1.83
CA ASP A 254 4.37 -6.52 1.01
C ASP A 254 4.69 -7.14 -0.37
N ARG A 255 4.17 -8.31 -0.72
CA ARG A 255 4.41 -8.92 -2.05
C ARG A 255 3.87 -8.09 -3.21
N PRO A 256 2.68 -7.46 -3.17
CA PRO A 256 2.24 -6.55 -4.23
C PRO A 256 3.16 -5.33 -4.37
N LEU A 257 3.70 -4.85 -3.25
CA LEU A 257 4.69 -3.77 -3.27
C LEU A 257 5.99 -4.26 -3.92
N PHE A 258 6.47 -5.43 -3.52
CA PHE A 258 7.65 -6.08 -4.11
C PHE A 258 7.49 -6.31 -5.60
N GLU A 259 6.44 -7.00 -6.05
CA GLU A 259 6.22 -7.26 -7.48
C GLU A 259 6.16 -5.97 -8.30
N ARG A 260 5.60 -4.91 -7.73
CA ARG A 260 5.55 -3.60 -8.38
C ARG A 260 6.92 -2.98 -8.62
N TYR A 261 7.90 -3.17 -7.71
CA TYR A 261 9.19 -2.47 -7.74
C TYR A 261 10.42 -3.38 -7.90
N ARG A 262 10.28 -4.71 -7.87
CA ARG A 262 11.40 -5.68 -7.90
C ARG A 262 12.25 -5.66 -9.16
N HIS A 263 11.74 -5.05 -10.23
CA HIS A 263 12.46 -4.90 -11.49
C HIS A 263 13.43 -3.70 -11.49
N LEU A 264 13.40 -2.87 -10.45
CA LEU A 264 14.28 -1.73 -10.28
C LEU A 264 15.55 -2.14 -9.52
N ASP A 265 16.70 -1.71 -10.03
CA ASP A 265 18.02 -2.01 -9.44
C ASP A 265 18.39 -1.05 -8.30
N ASN A 266 17.66 0.05 -8.17
CA ASN A 266 17.87 1.10 -7.17
C ASN A 266 16.85 1.06 -6.01
N VAL A 267 16.23 -0.11 -5.77
CA VAL A 267 15.36 -0.37 -4.62
C VAL A 267 15.83 -1.62 -3.89
N ALA A 268 16.37 -1.44 -2.68
CA ALA A 268 16.80 -2.51 -1.78
C ALA A 268 15.74 -2.78 -0.71
N TRP A 269 15.58 -4.05 -0.35
CA TRP A 269 14.50 -4.55 0.51
C TRP A 269 15.08 -5.16 1.77
N TYR A 270 14.57 -4.74 2.92
CA TYR A 270 14.98 -5.27 4.21
C TYR A 270 13.77 -5.48 5.12
N LYS A 271 13.96 -6.31 6.15
CA LYS A 271 12.99 -6.50 7.24
C LYS A 271 13.72 -6.53 8.57
N THR A 272 13.07 -6.04 9.63
CA THR A 272 13.62 -6.15 10.99
C THR A 272 13.23 -7.47 11.66
N LYS A 273 14.09 -7.97 12.56
CA LYS A 273 13.84 -9.19 13.36
C LYS A 273 12.66 -9.02 14.35
N ARG A 274 12.43 -7.79 14.79
CA ARG A 274 11.34 -7.34 15.66
C ARG A 274 11.08 -5.86 15.37
N ASN A 275 9.96 -5.31 15.82
CA ASN A 275 9.74 -3.87 15.73
C ASN A 275 10.83 -3.12 16.55
N CYS A 276 11.64 -2.33 15.86
CA CYS A 276 12.80 -1.65 16.45
C CYS A 276 12.71 -0.12 16.34
N GLY A 277 11.75 0.41 15.57
CA GLY A 277 11.62 1.83 15.30
C GLY A 277 12.66 2.35 14.31
N PRO A 278 12.45 3.58 13.79
CA PRO A 278 13.20 4.10 12.64
C PRO A 278 14.69 4.33 12.92
N TYR A 279 15.07 4.61 14.17
CA TYR A 279 16.43 5.06 14.49
C TYR A 279 17.44 3.91 14.60
N ALA A 280 17.05 2.79 15.22
CA ALA A 280 17.87 1.57 15.22
C ALA A 280 18.06 1.02 13.79
N ILE A 281 17.01 1.13 12.97
CA ILE A 281 17.04 0.73 11.56
C ILE A 281 18.00 1.62 10.77
N ALA A 282 17.89 2.94 10.89
CA ALA A 282 18.78 3.88 10.19
C ALA A 282 20.26 3.60 10.51
N ASN A 283 20.58 3.35 11.78
CA ASN A 283 21.92 2.98 12.21
C ASN A 283 22.38 1.64 11.60
N SER A 284 21.51 0.62 11.53
CA SER A 284 21.85 -0.68 10.94
C SER A 284 22.06 -0.59 9.41
N LEU A 285 21.21 0.20 8.73
CA LEU A 285 21.32 0.45 7.29
C LEU A 285 22.53 1.28 6.88
N PHE A 286 23.12 2.05 7.79
CA PHE A 286 24.26 2.91 7.49
C PHE A 286 25.39 2.18 6.75
N TYR A 287 25.65 0.93 7.11
CA TYR A 287 26.68 0.11 6.47
C TYR A 287 26.33 -0.34 5.04
N HIS A 288 25.05 -0.26 4.65
CA HIS A 288 24.54 -0.52 3.30
C HIS A 288 24.47 0.73 2.43
N MET A 289 24.41 1.92 3.03
CA MET A 289 24.39 3.21 2.34
C MET A 289 25.81 3.67 1.96
N LYS A 290 26.03 3.97 0.68
CA LYS A 290 27.37 4.19 0.09
C LYS A 290 27.57 5.56 -0.55
N THR A 291 26.49 6.27 -0.85
CA THR A 291 26.55 7.61 -1.44
C THR A 291 26.98 8.65 -0.41
N ALA A 292 27.36 9.83 -0.88
CA ALA A 292 27.84 10.91 -0.01
C ALA A 292 26.73 11.53 0.86
N PHE A 293 25.46 11.32 0.49
CA PHE A 293 24.30 11.94 1.12
C PHE A 293 23.27 10.86 1.49
N ILE A 294 22.67 11.01 2.66
CA ILE A 294 21.59 10.17 3.15
C ILE A 294 20.34 11.04 3.27
N GLY A 295 19.29 10.70 2.54
CA GLY A 295 17.95 11.25 2.71
C GLY A 295 17.12 10.39 3.65
N ILE A 296 16.34 11.03 4.52
CA ILE A 296 15.41 10.35 5.42
C ILE A 296 14.00 10.62 4.94
N ALA A 297 13.24 9.56 4.70
CA ALA A 297 11.89 9.68 4.19
C ALA A 297 10.87 8.86 4.98
N ASP A 298 9.79 9.52 5.40
CA ASP A 298 8.67 8.86 6.07
C ASP A 298 7.77 8.18 5.02
N SER A 299 7.39 6.93 5.28
CA SER A 299 6.72 6.04 4.32
C SER A 299 5.27 6.41 3.96
N ASP A 300 4.74 7.48 4.52
CA ASP A 300 3.41 8.02 4.26
C ASP A 300 3.41 9.41 3.58
N ASP A 301 4.59 10.00 3.35
CA ASP A 301 4.77 11.34 2.81
C ASP A 301 5.06 11.36 1.29
N ILE A 302 4.95 12.54 0.67
CA ILE A 302 5.19 12.75 -0.78
C ILE A 302 6.29 13.77 -0.98
N TYR A 303 7.29 13.43 -1.78
CA TYR A 303 8.42 14.31 -2.11
C TYR A 303 8.20 15.03 -3.43
N LEU A 304 8.36 16.36 -3.44
CA LEU A 304 8.24 17.11 -4.70
C LEU A 304 9.45 16.83 -5.60
N PRO A 305 9.31 16.89 -6.94
CA PRO A 305 10.32 16.39 -7.88
C PRO A 305 11.74 16.99 -7.74
N TRP A 306 11.89 18.14 -7.08
CA TRP A 306 13.17 18.83 -6.90
C TRP A 306 13.75 18.68 -5.48
N HIS A 307 13.08 17.96 -4.57
CA HIS A 307 13.43 17.91 -3.15
C HIS A 307 14.90 17.60 -2.87
N PHE A 308 15.40 16.46 -3.35
CA PHE A 308 16.77 16.04 -3.03
C PHE A 308 17.82 16.80 -3.83
N ALA A 309 17.50 17.25 -5.06
CA ALA A 309 18.41 18.10 -5.84
C ALA A 309 18.65 19.45 -5.16
N THR A 310 17.58 20.09 -4.67
CA THR A 310 17.68 21.33 -3.88
C THR A 310 18.50 21.08 -2.62
N ALA A 311 18.23 20.00 -1.87
CA ALA A 311 18.97 19.68 -0.66
C ALA A 311 20.48 19.52 -0.88
N ILE A 312 20.88 18.76 -1.90
CA ILE A 312 22.30 18.54 -2.23
C ILE A 312 22.96 19.84 -2.71
N SER A 313 22.25 20.66 -3.51
CA SER A 313 22.73 21.96 -3.96
C SER A 313 23.01 22.89 -2.78
N ASP A 314 22.04 23.06 -1.88
CA ASP A 314 22.15 23.92 -0.72
C ASP A 314 23.25 23.45 0.24
N ILE A 315 23.38 22.14 0.45
CA ILE A 315 24.45 21.58 1.28
C ILE A 315 25.83 21.95 0.73
N LYS A 316 26.01 21.88 -0.59
CA LYS A 316 27.28 22.20 -1.24
C LYS A 316 27.55 23.70 -1.27
N GLU A 317 26.57 24.50 -1.68
CA GLU A 317 26.69 25.97 -1.78
C GLU A 317 27.02 26.60 -0.43
N HIS A 318 26.44 26.07 0.65
CA HIS A 318 26.60 26.63 1.99
C HIS A 318 27.58 25.86 2.87
N HIS A 319 28.32 24.90 2.31
CA HIS A 319 29.24 24.03 3.05
C HIS A 319 28.62 23.49 4.35
N ALA A 320 27.38 22.99 4.26
CA ALA A 320 26.60 22.50 5.40
C ALA A 320 26.78 20.99 5.63
N GLN A 321 26.46 20.53 6.84
CA GLN A 321 26.50 19.09 7.16
C GLN A 321 25.14 18.40 7.02
N ALA A 322 24.07 19.13 7.31
CA ALA A 322 22.71 18.66 7.21
C ALA A 322 21.79 19.76 6.66
N TRP A 323 20.66 19.35 6.12
CA TRP A 323 19.67 20.19 5.49
C TRP A 323 18.26 19.76 5.84
N GLY A 324 17.34 20.72 5.91
CA GLY A 324 15.91 20.45 6.00
C GLY A 324 15.09 21.60 5.43
N SER A 325 13.83 21.32 5.13
CA SER A 325 12.90 22.25 4.45
C SER A 325 11.50 22.24 5.07
N ILE A 326 10.57 22.95 4.42
CA ILE A 326 9.15 22.98 4.75
C ILE A 326 8.41 21.81 4.10
N MET A 327 7.52 21.19 4.88
CA MET A 327 6.48 20.29 4.39
C MET A 327 5.11 20.94 4.48
N SER A 328 4.31 20.88 3.42
CA SER A 328 2.87 21.23 3.48
C SER A 328 2.07 20.05 4.02
N GLN A 329 1.12 20.28 4.93
CA GLN A 329 0.36 19.21 5.58
C GLN A 329 -1.00 19.00 4.91
N PHE A 330 -1.38 17.74 4.68
CA PHE A 330 -2.70 17.39 4.16
C PHE A 330 -3.27 16.14 4.84
N LEU A 331 -4.60 16.01 4.85
CA LEU A 331 -5.28 14.84 5.40
C LEU A 331 -5.21 13.66 4.43
N ASN A 332 -5.00 12.45 4.95
CA ASN A 332 -5.15 11.25 4.14
C ASN A 332 -6.60 11.12 3.63
N PRO A 333 -6.87 11.22 2.31
CA PRO A 333 -8.26 11.20 1.81
C PRO A 333 -8.91 9.81 1.87
N LEU A 334 -8.13 8.77 2.18
CA LEU A 334 -8.56 7.37 2.16
C LEU A 334 -9.08 6.86 3.51
N GLU A 335 -9.19 7.72 4.52
CA GLU A 335 -9.59 7.32 5.86
C GLU A 335 -10.43 8.37 6.59
N SER A 336 -11.11 7.92 7.64
CA SER A 336 -11.75 8.81 8.62
C SER A 336 -10.73 9.25 9.67
N HIS A 337 -10.81 10.52 10.07
CA HIS A 337 -9.84 11.14 10.97
C HIS A 337 -10.43 11.47 12.33
N LEU A 338 -9.63 11.30 13.38
CA LEU A 338 -9.94 11.87 14.69
C LEU A 338 -9.99 13.41 14.60
N PRO A 339 -10.83 14.10 15.42
CA PRO A 339 -10.95 15.55 15.39
C PRO A 339 -9.61 16.31 15.49
N ARG A 340 -8.67 15.77 16.28
CA ARG A 340 -7.31 16.33 16.41
C ARG A 340 -6.53 16.32 15.09
N ASN A 341 -6.67 15.27 14.29
CA ASN A 341 -5.96 15.12 13.02
C ASN A 341 -6.56 16.09 12.00
N VAL A 342 -7.88 16.25 11.99
CA VAL A 342 -8.59 17.24 11.15
C VAL A 342 -8.17 18.67 11.48
N ALA A 343 -7.97 18.99 12.76
CA ALA A 343 -7.55 20.32 13.19
C ALA A 343 -6.09 20.63 12.86
N LEU A 344 -5.22 19.62 12.72
CA LEU A 344 -3.78 19.80 12.58
C LEU A 344 -3.39 20.58 11.30
N PRO A 345 -3.78 20.18 10.07
CA PRO A 345 -3.49 20.96 8.86
C PRO A 345 -4.18 22.32 8.84
N LYS A 346 -5.32 22.49 9.54
CA LYS A 346 -6.02 23.78 9.62
C LYS A 346 -5.25 24.79 10.47
N ASN A 347 -4.75 24.36 11.62
CA ASN A 347 -4.07 25.22 12.58
C ASN A 347 -2.57 25.37 12.28
N HIS A 348 -1.98 24.32 11.69
CA HIS A 348 -0.57 24.24 11.33
C HIS A 348 -0.45 23.70 9.90
N PRO A 349 -0.70 24.52 8.86
CA PRO A 349 -0.72 24.07 7.47
C PRO A 349 0.65 23.61 6.96
N ILE A 350 1.72 23.97 7.65
CA ILE A 350 3.08 23.58 7.32
C ILE A 350 3.80 22.98 8.53
N ALA A 351 4.74 22.09 8.27
CA ALA A 351 5.76 21.65 9.22
C ALA A 351 7.12 22.17 8.72
N ASP A 352 7.70 23.12 9.45
CA ASP A 352 8.92 23.83 9.03
C ASP A 352 10.14 23.40 9.86
N SER A 353 11.28 23.31 9.16
CA SER A 353 12.61 23.14 9.74
C SER A 353 13.15 24.50 10.20
N GLY A 354 13.95 24.51 11.26
CA GLY A 354 14.48 25.73 11.87
C GLY A 354 13.75 26.12 13.15
N LYS A 355 13.79 27.43 13.47
CA LYS A 355 13.34 27.96 14.77
C LYS A 355 11.82 28.13 14.81
N ASN A 356 11.16 27.26 15.58
CA ASN A 356 9.71 27.29 15.75
C ASN A 356 9.29 28.03 17.04
N VAL A 357 8.14 28.71 17.01
CA VAL A 357 7.57 29.36 18.19
C VAL A 357 7.22 28.30 19.24
N GLY A 358 7.73 28.47 20.46
CA GLY A 358 7.46 27.55 21.57
C GLY A 358 8.44 26.38 21.72
N LEU A 359 9.47 26.29 20.86
CA LEU A 359 10.61 25.39 21.06
C LEU A 359 11.87 26.17 21.45
N PRO A 360 12.68 25.67 22.41
CA PRO A 360 13.91 26.35 22.82
C PRO A 360 15.09 26.14 21.84
N TYR A 361 14.88 25.41 20.74
CA TYR A 361 15.90 25.03 19.78
C TYR A 361 15.37 24.97 18.33
N PRO A 362 16.24 25.17 17.33
CA PRO A 362 15.93 24.82 15.94
C PRO A 362 15.88 23.31 15.77
N ARG A 363 15.01 22.80 14.88
CA ARG A 363 14.92 21.37 14.57
C ARG A 363 14.89 21.15 13.06
N LEU A 364 15.35 19.98 12.61
CA LEU A 364 15.08 19.50 11.26
C LEU A 364 13.77 18.71 11.29
N VAL A 365 12.92 18.88 10.28
CA VAL A 365 11.77 17.99 10.10
C VAL A 365 12.30 16.65 9.58
N ASN A 366 12.05 15.56 10.32
CA ASN A 366 12.62 14.23 10.01
C ASN A 366 12.44 13.84 8.54
N GLY A 367 11.20 13.93 8.03
CA GLY A 367 10.85 13.57 6.66
C GLY A 367 11.44 14.47 5.58
N THR A 368 12.16 15.55 5.88
CA THR A 368 12.90 16.35 4.87
C THR A 368 14.40 16.37 5.11
N MET A 369 14.89 15.63 6.11
CA MET A 369 16.29 15.69 6.50
C MET A 369 17.17 15.01 5.45
N VAL A 370 18.14 15.76 4.94
CA VAL A 370 19.26 15.24 4.17
C VAL A 370 20.55 15.54 4.92
N VAL A 371 21.37 14.52 5.16
CA VAL A 371 22.61 14.63 5.93
C VAL A 371 23.76 14.04 5.13
N ARG A 372 24.96 14.61 5.28
CA ARG A 372 26.15 13.97 4.74
C ARG A 372 26.44 12.66 5.48
N ARG A 373 26.85 11.64 4.73
CA ARG A 373 27.17 10.33 5.30
C ARG A 373 28.31 10.42 6.33
N ASP A 374 29.34 11.21 6.04
CA ASP A 374 30.48 11.44 6.94
C ASP A 374 30.05 12.12 8.26
N THR A 375 29.15 13.10 8.20
CA THR A 375 28.55 13.72 9.39
C THR A 375 27.77 12.71 10.21
N PHE A 376 26.91 11.90 9.58
CA PHE A 376 26.12 10.89 10.30
C PHE A 376 27.04 9.91 11.04
N GLU A 377 28.11 9.47 10.39
CA GLU A 377 29.15 8.61 10.97
C GLU A 377 29.91 9.29 12.11
N ALA A 378 30.37 10.54 11.90
CA ALA A 378 31.16 11.30 12.85
C ALA A 378 30.37 11.60 14.13
N LEU A 379 29.05 11.81 14.02
CA LEU A 379 28.13 11.97 15.14
C LEU A 379 27.65 10.64 15.71
N ASN A 380 28.18 9.49 15.30
CA ASN A 380 27.76 8.17 15.80
C ASN A 380 26.25 7.89 15.60
N GLY A 381 25.67 8.39 14.50
CA GLY A 381 24.28 8.19 14.11
C GLY A 381 23.24 8.67 15.13
N PHE A 382 22.02 8.14 15.02
CA PHE A 382 20.96 8.38 16.00
C PHE A 382 21.24 7.66 17.32
N ASN A 383 20.54 8.08 18.37
CA ASN A 383 20.37 7.23 19.55
C ASN A 383 19.33 6.14 19.24
N GLY A 384 19.80 4.99 18.75
CA GLY A 384 18.98 3.86 18.33
C GLY A 384 18.24 3.14 19.46
N ASN A 385 18.55 3.44 20.73
CA ASN A 385 17.79 2.93 21.87
C ASN A 385 16.43 3.63 22.04
N TRP A 386 16.19 4.74 21.34
CA TRP A 386 14.94 5.47 21.39
C TRP A 386 14.04 5.08 20.23
N HIS A 387 12.76 4.81 20.51
CA HIS A 387 11.77 4.48 19.48
C HIS A 387 11.12 5.73 18.85
N CYS A 388 11.24 6.88 19.51
CA CYS A 388 10.65 8.14 19.05
C CYS A 388 11.54 9.34 19.38
N ALA A 389 11.36 10.44 18.65
CA ALA A 389 11.99 11.75 18.92
C ALA A 389 13.54 11.81 18.92
N ALA A 390 14.25 10.76 18.46
CA ALA A 390 15.71 10.79 18.35
C ALA A 390 16.20 11.68 17.19
N ASP A 391 15.35 11.91 16.18
CA ASP A 391 15.52 12.93 15.15
C ASP A 391 15.75 14.33 15.75
N THR A 392 14.97 14.68 16.78
CA THR A 392 15.06 15.97 17.44
C THR A 392 16.41 16.13 18.15
N GLU A 393 16.86 15.11 18.88
CA GLU A 393 18.17 15.12 19.54
C GLU A 393 19.32 15.17 18.55
N PHE A 394 19.27 14.36 17.49
CA PHE A 394 20.29 14.36 16.45
C PHE A 394 20.36 15.72 15.76
N SER A 395 19.19 16.32 15.46
CA SER A 395 19.12 17.66 14.86
C SER A 395 19.70 18.74 15.78
N GLN A 396 19.57 18.61 17.10
CA GLN A 396 20.23 19.52 18.05
C GLN A 396 21.73 19.28 18.05
N ARG A 397 22.15 18.02 18.14
CA ARG A 397 23.54 17.61 18.29
C ARG A 397 24.41 18.05 17.12
N VAL A 398 23.91 17.96 15.89
CA VAL A 398 24.64 18.44 14.70
C VAL A 398 24.91 19.95 14.73
N GLN A 399 24.11 20.74 15.46
CA GLN A 399 24.22 22.20 15.50
C GLN A 399 25.32 22.71 16.44
N PHE A 400 25.80 21.91 17.40
CA PHE A 400 26.81 22.35 18.37
C PHE A 400 28.24 22.13 17.86
N PRO A 401 29.20 23.02 18.17
CA PRO A 401 30.60 22.84 17.80
C PRO A 401 31.18 21.51 18.32
N SER A 402 31.92 20.79 17.48
CA SER A 402 32.56 19.51 17.75
C SER A 402 33.73 19.26 16.79
N ASP A 403 34.55 18.23 17.02
CA ASP A 403 35.57 17.83 16.03
C ASP A 403 34.96 17.38 14.71
N ALA A 404 33.73 16.86 14.75
CA ALA A 404 33.01 16.40 13.57
C ALA A 404 32.63 17.55 12.62
N ASN A 405 32.57 18.80 13.11
CA ASN A 405 32.09 19.93 12.32
C ASN A 405 33.02 21.16 12.29
N ALA A 406 34.25 21.03 12.78
CA ALA A 406 35.20 22.15 12.90
C ALA A 406 35.56 22.81 11.55
N GLU A 407 35.45 22.07 10.44
CA GLU A 407 35.81 22.56 9.09
C GLU A 407 34.62 23.11 8.28
N PHE A 408 33.39 23.04 8.80
CA PHE A 408 32.19 23.44 8.07
C PHE A 408 31.81 24.89 8.35
N GLU A 409 31.44 25.64 7.30
CA GLU A 409 30.98 27.03 7.43
C GLU A 409 29.63 27.12 8.17
N LYS A 410 28.75 26.13 7.92
CA LYS A 410 27.46 26.00 8.61
C LYS A 410 27.26 24.58 9.08
N THR A 411 26.72 24.42 10.28
CA THR A 411 26.37 23.09 10.79
C THR A 411 25.10 22.54 10.14
N VAL A 412 24.08 23.39 9.97
CA VAL A 412 22.80 23.03 9.35
C VAL A 412 22.31 24.15 8.43
N HIS A 413 21.77 23.79 7.27
CA HIS A 413 21.04 24.70 6.40
C HIS A 413 19.53 24.45 6.50
N PHE A 414 18.73 25.52 6.59
CA PHE A 414 17.27 25.47 6.62
C PHE A 414 16.72 26.18 5.38
N SER A 415 16.10 25.43 4.47
CA SER A 415 15.49 25.98 3.27
C SER A 415 14.07 26.46 3.56
N GLY A 416 13.75 27.67 3.08
CA GLY A 416 12.40 28.24 3.15
C GLY A 416 11.46 27.74 2.06
N GLU A 417 11.89 26.78 1.24
CA GLU A 417 11.05 26.20 0.19
C GLU A 417 10.19 25.04 0.72
N THR A 418 8.96 24.95 0.22
CA THR A 418 8.16 23.73 0.38
C THR A 418 8.63 22.70 -0.63
N THR A 419 9.23 21.61 -0.16
CA THR A 419 9.78 20.56 -1.04
C THR A 419 9.20 19.17 -0.78
N ALA A 420 8.30 19.03 0.20
CA ALA A 420 7.57 17.79 0.45
C ALA A 420 6.16 18.06 1.01
N LEU A 421 5.32 17.03 0.99
CA LEU A 421 3.95 17.05 1.48
C LEU A 421 3.83 16.00 2.59
N ARG A 422 3.52 16.46 3.80
CA ARG A 422 3.31 15.62 4.96
C ARG A 422 1.87 15.13 5.01
N ARG A 423 1.67 13.82 5.01
CA ARG A 423 0.34 13.23 5.18
C ARG A 423 0.02 13.05 6.65
N VAL A 424 -1.15 13.53 7.05
CA VAL A 424 -1.71 13.26 8.38
C VAL A 424 -2.57 12.01 8.28
N CYS A 425 -2.12 10.92 8.91
CA CYS A 425 -2.82 9.63 8.96
C CYS A 425 -3.04 9.12 10.39
N SER A 426 -3.95 8.15 10.53
CA SER A 426 -4.46 7.63 11.80
C SER A 426 -3.55 6.61 12.45
N ASN A 427 -2.57 6.05 11.73
CA ASN A 427 -1.58 5.11 12.26
C ASN A 427 -0.19 5.76 12.44
N SER A 428 -0.08 7.07 12.33
CA SER A 428 1.20 7.78 12.51
C SER A 428 1.77 7.57 13.91
N LEU A 429 3.06 7.24 13.99
CA LEU A 429 3.80 7.07 15.25
C LEU A 429 3.67 8.29 16.16
N SER A 430 3.74 9.50 15.61
CA SER A 430 3.65 10.73 16.40
C SER A 430 2.22 11.06 16.82
N ASN A 431 1.24 10.84 15.93
CA ASN A 431 -0.10 11.35 16.14
C ASN A 431 -1.01 10.37 16.86
N SER A 432 -0.75 9.06 16.79
CA SER A 432 -1.74 8.04 17.16
C SER A 432 -1.24 6.88 18.00
N ASP A 433 0.07 6.72 18.17
CA ASP A 433 0.60 5.64 19.01
C ASP A 433 0.41 5.96 20.51
N GLY A 434 -0.12 5.00 21.28
CA GLY A 434 -0.41 5.19 22.72
C GLY A 434 0.84 5.24 23.60
N ARG A 435 1.94 4.60 23.15
CA ARG A 435 3.19 4.47 23.91
C ARG A 435 4.27 5.41 23.42
N PHE A 436 4.30 5.72 22.12
CA PHE A 436 5.35 6.55 21.50
C PHE A 436 4.81 7.83 20.85
N GLY A 437 3.49 8.06 20.89
CA GLY A 437 2.86 9.26 20.33
C GLY A 437 2.99 10.48 21.23
N LEU A 438 2.39 11.59 20.81
CA LEU A 438 2.35 12.83 21.57
C LEU A 438 1.73 12.62 22.96
N LYS A 439 2.39 13.17 24.00
CA LYS A 439 2.01 13.08 25.42
C LYS A 439 2.07 11.66 26.01
N SER A 440 2.77 10.74 25.36
CA SER A 440 3.10 9.45 25.96
C SER A 440 4.24 9.60 26.97
N PRO A 441 4.27 8.80 28.06
CA PRO A 441 5.34 8.85 29.06
C PRO A 441 6.73 8.70 28.45
N GLU A 442 6.90 7.78 27.51
CA GLU A 442 8.19 7.53 26.85
C GLU A 442 8.65 8.71 25.99
N ARG A 443 7.75 9.29 25.17
CA ARG A 443 8.10 10.48 24.38
C ARG A 443 8.42 11.68 25.27
N ASP A 444 7.67 11.88 26.35
CA ASP A 444 7.89 12.98 27.27
C ASP A 444 9.22 12.83 28.02
N ALA A 445 9.60 11.61 28.42
CA ALA A 445 10.90 11.31 29.00
C ALA A 445 12.05 11.59 28.02
N ILE A 446 11.93 11.13 26.77
CA ILE A 446 12.93 11.40 25.71
C ILE A 446 13.04 12.90 25.46
N LYS A 447 11.92 13.61 25.36
CA LYS A 447 11.92 15.07 25.17
C LYS A 447 12.61 15.79 26.33
N ALA A 448 12.35 15.38 27.57
CA ALA A 448 13.00 15.95 28.75
C ALA A 448 14.52 15.73 28.71
N GLU A 449 14.95 14.53 28.32
CA GLU A 449 16.37 14.21 28.16
C GLU A 449 17.03 15.01 27.03
N SER A 450 16.38 15.16 25.87
CA SER A 450 16.88 16.01 24.78
C SER A 450 17.01 17.48 25.22
N ILE A 451 16.05 18.00 25.98
CA ILE A 451 16.15 19.36 26.55
C ILE A 451 17.33 19.45 27.53
N ARG A 452 17.49 18.48 28.43
CA ARG A 452 18.62 18.45 29.38
C ARG A 452 19.96 18.45 28.65
N ARG A 453 20.11 17.64 27.60
CA ARG A 453 21.33 17.60 26.76
C ARG A 453 21.57 18.93 26.06
N TYR A 454 20.53 19.51 25.45
CA TYR A 454 20.63 20.82 24.80
C TYR A 454 21.08 21.93 25.77
N GLU A 455 20.52 21.97 26.98
CA GLU A 455 20.93 22.93 28.01
C GLU A 455 22.38 22.71 28.47
N LEU A 456 22.83 21.46 28.56
CA LEU A 456 24.22 21.12 28.86
C LEU A 456 25.17 21.56 27.73
N TRP A 457 24.84 21.28 26.47
CA TRP A 457 25.70 21.62 25.34
C TRP A 457 25.90 23.13 25.17
N LYS A 458 24.91 23.94 25.54
CA LYS A 458 25.05 25.40 25.58
C LYS A 458 26.10 25.91 26.57
N THR A 459 26.47 25.12 27.58
CA THR A 459 27.52 25.52 28.55
C THR A 459 28.91 25.07 28.11
N GLN A 460 29.02 24.36 27.00
CA GLN A 460 30.26 23.79 26.48
C GLN A 460 30.74 24.60 25.27
N GLU A 461 32.04 24.89 25.21
CA GLU A 461 32.65 25.48 24.01
C GLU A 461 32.58 24.52 22.81
N LYS A 462 32.72 23.22 23.10
CA LYS A 462 32.72 22.14 22.14
C LYS A 462 32.18 20.87 22.81
N ILE A 463 31.36 20.11 22.09
CA ILE A 463 30.79 18.85 22.58
C ILE A 463 31.57 17.65 22.03
N GLU A 464 31.51 16.53 22.75
CA GLU A 464 31.92 15.21 22.26
C GLU A 464 30.67 14.48 21.74
N PRO A 465 30.34 14.55 20.44
CA PRO A 465 29.02 14.14 19.95
C PRO A 465 28.83 12.63 19.93
N ARG A 466 29.92 11.86 19.79
CA ARG A 466 29.84 10.39 19.63
C ARG A 466 29.23 9.69 20.83
N GLN A 467 29.35 10.24 22.04
CA GLN A 467 28.80 9.62 23.27
C GLN A 467 27.26 9.55 23.31
N TYR A 468 26.57 10.28 22.42
CA TYR A 468 25.12 10.42 22.44
C TYR A 468 24.39 9.59 21.38
N GLY A 469 25.10 9.20 20.32
CA GLY A 469 24.62 8.30 19.28
C GLY A 469 25.01 6.85 19.60
N THR A 470 24.47 5.90 18.83
CA THR A 470 24.71 4.47 19.06
C THR A 470 25.14 3.71 17.81
N LEU A 471 25.52 4.37 16.72
CA LEU A 471 25.88 3.69 15.45
C LEU A 471 26.96 2.61 15.63
N ASP A 472 28.03 2.90 16.37
CA ASP A 472 29.15 1.98 16.62
C ASP A 472 28.75 0.76 17.46
N SER A 473 27.75 0.91 18.33
CA SER A 473 27.30 -0.11 19.28
C SER A 473 25.93 -0.70 18.95
N GLN A 474 25.36 -0.31 17.80
CA GLN A 474 24.04 -0.75 17.39
C GLN A 474 24.09 -2.22 17.00
N GLU A 475 23.37 -3.08 17.74
CA GLU A 475 23.11 -4.44 17.27
C GLU A 475 22.34 -4.39 15.95
N ASP A 476 22.78 -5.19 14.97
CA ASP A 476 22.12 -5.28 13.67
C ASP A 476 20.71 -5.84 13.82
N VAL A 477 19.73 -4.95 13.61
CA VAL A 477 18.32 -5.26 13.75
C VAL A 477 17.71 -5.91 12.50
N LEU A 478 18.44 -5.92 11.39
CA LEU A 478 17.96 -6.47 10.12
C LEU A 478 17.99 -8.00 10.15
N ASP A 479 17.00 -8.60 9.51
CA ASP A 479 16.89 -10.03 9.29
C ASP A 479 17.69 -10.41 8.04
N SER A 480 18.83 -11.07 8.24
CA SER A 480 19.72 -11.52 7.17
C SER A 480 19.12 -12.59 6.27
N ASP A 481 18.11 -13.32 6.76
CA ASP A 481 17.46 -14.41 6.05
C ASP A 481 16.19 -13.98 5.32
N TYR A 482 15.81 -12.69 5.43
CA TYR A 482 14.59 -12.18 4.83
C TYR A 482 14.59 -12.34 3.30
N ARG A 483 13.57 -13.04 2.79
CA ARG A 483 13.28 -13.18 1.37
C ARG A 483 11.78 -12.99 1.11
N ILE A 484 11.45 -12.10 0.19
CA ILE A 484 10.07 -11.93 -0.27
C ILE A 484 9.74 -13.05 -1.26
N SER A 485 9.04 -14.08 -0.80
CA SER A 485 8.64 -15.25 -1.61
C SER A 485 7.17 -15.14 -2.06
N THR A 486 6.93 -15.30 -3.36
CA THR A 486 5.62 -15.06 -4.00
C THR A 486 4.72 -16.30 -4.18
N ALA A 487 5.20 -17.51 -3.90
CA ALA A 487 4.42 -18.72 -3.61
C ALA A 487 5.40 -19.81 -3.13
N ARG A 488 5.03 -20.67 -2.17
CA ARG A 488 5.92 -21.75 -1.71
C ARG A 488 5.56 -23.08 -2.37
N ASP A 489 6.58 -23.82 -2.81
CA ASP A 489 6.46 -25.18 -3.35
C ASP A 489 6.51 -26.27 -2.26
N SER A 490 6.08 -25.92 -1.04
CA SER A 490 6.10 -26.82 0.10
C SER A 490 4.95 -27.82 0.07
N LYS A 491 5.17 -29.00 0.64
CA LYS A 491 4.13 -30.02 0.82
C LYS A 491 2.98 -29.52 1.68
N VAL A 492 1.79 -30.06 1.45
CA VAL A 492 0.57 -29.79 2.19
C VAL A 492 0.11 -31.03 2.94
N TYR A 493 -0.14 -30.88 4.24
CA TYR A 493 -0.66 -31.94 5.09
C TYR A 493 -2.02 -31.53 5.69
N ALA A 494 -2.98 -32.45 5.69
CA ALA A 494 -4.19 -32.33 6.50
C ALA A 494 -4.08 -33.21 7.74
N CYS A 495 -4.27 -32.66 8.93
CA CYS A 495 -4.17 -33.35 10.20
C CYS A 495 -5.54 -33.34 10.91
N LEU A 496 -6.03 -34.50 11.31
CA LEU A 496 -7.36 -34.63 11.92
C LEU A 496 -7.43 -35.73 12.97
N THR A 497 -8.43 -35.63 13.84
CA THR A 497 -8.76 -36.60 14.87
C THR A 497 -10.16 -37.14 14.62
N SER A 498 -10.38 -38.44 14.87
CA SER A 498 -11.71 -39.03 14.80
C SER A 498 -11.97 -40.01 15.95
N ILE A 499 -13.25 -40.22 16.26
CA ILE A 499 -13.76 -41.22 17.21
C ILE A 499 -14.64 -42.27 16.50
N PRO A 500 -14.84 -43.49 17.04
CA PRO A 500 -15.41 -44.61 16.29
C PRO A 500 -16.84 -44.34 15.79
N ARG A 501 -17.63 -43.59 16.57
CA ARG A 501 -19.01 -43.23 16.18
C ARG A 501 -19.09 -42.34 14.93
N ARG A 502 -17.98 -41.70 14.53
CA ARG A 502 -17.89 -40.79 13.37
C ARG A 502 -17.23 -41.42 12.14
N VAL A 503 -16.97 -42.73 12.14
CA VAL A 503 -16.32 -43.41 11.01
C VAL A 503 -16.97 -43.13 9.65
N TYR A 504 -18.30 -42.99 9.61
CA TYR A 504 -19.08 -42.68 8.40
C TYR A 504 -18.92 -41.23 7.93
N ALA A 505 -18.70 -40.30 8.86
CA ALA A 505 -18.49 -38.89 8.60
C ALA A 505 -17.04 -38.66 8.15
N LEU A 506 -16.11 -39.31 8.84
CA LEU A 506 -14.69 -39.37 8.53
C LEU A 506 -14.45 -39.84 7.08
N GLU A 507 -15.15 -40.87 6.61
CA GLU A 507 -15.02 -41.35 5.23
C GLU A 507 -15.28 -40.24 4.20
N LYS A 508 -16.34 -39.45 4.40
CA LYS A 508 -16.68 -38.31 3.52
C LYS A 508 -15.67 -37.18 3.63
N THR A 509 -15.18 -36.91 4.84
CA THR A 509 -14.14 -35.92 5.09
C THR A 509 -12.85 -36.27 4.36
N ILE A 510 -12.37 -37.51 4.51
CA ILE A 510 -11.16 -38.02 3.84
C ILE A 510 -11.33 -37.94 2.32
N ALA A 511 -12.48 -38.37 1.80
CA ALA A 511 -12.77 -38.29 0.37
C ALA A 511 -12.73 -36.86 -0.17
N SER A 512 -13.11 -35.85 0.63
CA SER A 512 -13.07 -34.45 0.23
C SER A 512 -11.67 -33.82 0.26
N LEU A 513 -10.72 -34.41 1.00
CA LEU A 513 -9.37 -33.85 1.23
C LEU A 513 -8.26 -34.57 0.45
N VAL A 514 -8.37 -35.88 0.22
CA VAL A 514 -7.25 -36.73 -0.24
C VAL A 514 -6.62 -36.31 -1.56
N ASP A 515 -7.40 -35.69 -2.45
CA ASP A 515 -6.94 -35.20 -3.75
C ASP A 515 -6.37 -33.77 -3.69
N GLN A 516 -6.61 -33.04 -2.59
CA GLN A 516 -6.15 -31.66 -2.42
C GLN A 516 -4.81 -31.54 -1.67
N VAL A 517 -4.33 -32.61 -1.03
CA VAL A 517 -3.13 -32.60 -0.18
C VAL A 517 -2.09 -33.64 -0.60
N ASP A 518 -0.85 -33.45 -0.15
CA ASP A 518 0.24 -34.40 -0.35
C ASP A 518 0.19 -35.55 0.67
N GLY A 519 -0.33 -35.27 1.88
CA GLY A 519 -0.53 -36.29 2.90
C GLY A 519 -1.65 -35.95 3.89
N ILE A 520 -2.25 -36.99 4.47
CA ILE A 520 -3.23 -36.88 5.55
C ILE A 520 -2.68 -37.60 6.78
N LYS A 521 -2.78 -36.96 7.94
CA LYS A 521 -2.43 -37.51 9.25
C LYS A 521 -3.70 -37.68 10.06
N VAL A 522 -4.01 -38.91 10.44
CA VAL A 522 -5.25 -39.24 11.15
C VAL A 522 -4.92 -39.85 12.51
N HIS A 523 -5.38 -39.20 13.57
CA HIS A 523 -5.38 -39.78 14.91
C HIS A 523 -6.73 -40.43 15.20
N LEU A 524 -6.73 -41.74 15.42
CA LEU A 524 -7.93 -42.52 15.72
C LEU A 524 -8.04 -42.75 17.23
N ASN A 525 -8.90 -41.96 17.89
CA ASN A 525 -9.18 -42.09 19.31
C ASN A 525 -10.11 -43.28 19.54
N ASP A 526 -9.71 -44.24 20.39
CA ASP A 526 -10.50 -45.41 20.82
C ASP A 526 -10.97 -46.38 19.71
N TYR A 527 -10.45 -46.26 18.49
CA TYR A 527 -10.74 -47.23 17.42
C TYR A 527 -10.14 -48.59 17.72
N GLN A 528 -10.96 -49.64 17.55
CA GLN A 528 -10.53 -51.04 17.71
C GLN A 528 -10.02 -51.66 16.41
N PHE A 529 -10.30 -51.03 15.27
CA PHE A 529 -9.90 -51.49 13.95
C PHE A 529 -9.62 -50.29 13.04
N LEU A 530 -8.74 -50.50 12.05
CA LEU A 530 -8.45 -49.52 11.01
C LEU A 530 -9.55 -49.54 9.93
N PRO A 531 -10.31 -48.44 9.73
CA PRO A 531 -11.27 -48.34 8.65
C PRO A 531 -10.64 -48.59 7.27
N PRO A 532 -11.23 -49.41 6.38
CA PRO A 532 -10.64 -49.76 5.09
C PRO A 532 -10.30 -48.57 4.19
N PHE A 533 -11.11 -47.51 4.19
CA PHE A 533 -10.88 -46.31 3.37
C PHE A 533 -9.65 -45.49 3.79
N LEU A 534 -9.09 -45.74 4.98
CA LEU A 534 -7.83 -45.14 5.43
C LEU A 534 -6.59 -45.88 4.89
N LYS A 535 -6.76 -47.02 4.21
CA LYS A 535 -5.65 -47.75 3.55
C LYS A 535 -5.29 -47.08 2.23
N ASN A 536 -4.65 -45.91 2.30
CA ASN A 536 -4.22 -45.13 1.16
C ASN A 536 -2.76 -44.66 1.38
N PRO A 537 -1.89 -44.66 0.35
CA PRO A 537 -0.48 -44.29 0.49
C PRO A 537 -0.25 -42.85 0.97
N LYS A 538 -1.22 -41.94 0.80
CA LYS A 538 -1.14 -40.57 1.34
C LYS A 538 -1.51 -40.47 2.82
N ILE A 539 -2.09 -41.52 3.42
CA ILE A 539 -2.68 -41.47 4.76
C ILE A 539 -1.76 -42.18 5.75
N GLU A 540 -1.34 -41.45 6.78
CA GLU A 540 -0.68 -41.99 7.97
C GLU A 540 -1.67 -42.00 9.14
N VAL A 541 -1.73 -43.12 9.86
CA VAL A 541 -2.67 -43.31 10.97
C VAL A 541 -1.92 -43.60 12.27
N VAL A 542 -2.32 -42.92 13.35
CA VAL A 542 -1.91 -43.20 14.73
C VAL A 542 -3.15 -43.58 15.53
N HIS A 543 -3.04 -44.61 16.38
CA HIS A 543 -4.10 -44.98 17.33
C HIS A 543 -3.74 -44.45 18.72
N GLY A 544 -4.74 -43.99 19.46
CA GLY A 544 -4.57 -43.55 20.85
C GLY A 544 -5.90 -43.55 21.60
N ASP A 545 -5.88 -43.08 22.83
CA ASP A 545 -7.08 -42.89 23.63
C ASP A 545 -7.71 -41.49 23.38
N ASN A 546 -8.90 -41.26 23.94
CA ASN A 546 -9.61 -39.99 23.81
C ASN A 546 -9.27 -38.95 24.90
N SER A 547 -8.19 -39.10 25.66
CA SER A 547 -7.86 -38.22 26.80
C SER A 547 -7.61 -36.76 26.40
N LEU A 548 -6.96 -36.54 25.25
CA LEU A 548 -6.69 -35.22 24.67
C LEU A 548 -7.78 -34.78 23.68
N MET A 549 -8.84 -35.57 23.52
CA MET A 549 -9.95 -35.29 22.59
C MET A 549 -9.44 -34.89 21.20
N SER A 550 -9.92 -33.79 20.65
CA SER A 550 -9.56 -33.25 19.34
C SER A 550 -8.19 -32.55 19.29
N CYS A 551 -7.51 -32.32 20.43
CA CYS A 551 -6.16 -31.73 20.44
C CYS A 551 -5.14 -32.63 19.72
N THR A 552 -5.39 -33.95 19.62
CA THR A 552 -4.46 -34.89 18.97
C THR A 552 -4.23 -34.62 17.49
N LYS A 553 -5.06 -33.78 16.84
CA LYS A 553 -4.81 -33.32 15.46
C LYS A 553 -3.53 -32.48 15.33
N PHE A 554 -3.01 -31.96 16.43
CA PHE A 554 -1.76 -31.20 16.50
C PHE A 554 -0.51 -32.05 16.77
N LEU A 555 -0.64 -33.39 16.84
CA LEU A 555 0.48 -34.31 17.11
C LEU A 555 1.67 -34.13 16.14
N TRP A 556 1.40 -33.67 14.92
CA TRP A 556 2.40 -33.47 13.88
C TRP A 556 2.81 -32.00 13.67
N ALA A 557 2.32 -31.06 14.49
CA ALA A 557 2.53 -29.63 14.29
C ALA A 557 4.02 -29.22 14.23
N ASP A 558 4.87 -29.91 14.98
CA ASP A 558 6.32 -29.73 15.07
C ASP A 558 7.13 -30.86 14.39
N ARG A 559 6.44 -31.77 13.67
CA ARG A 559 7.06 -32.96 13.05
C ARG A 559 7.03 -32.95 11.53
N LEU A 560 6.43 -31.91 10.94
CA LEU A 560 6.25 -31.76 9.49
C LEU A 560 6.81 -30.42 9.03
N ASP A 561 7.30 -30.40 7.79
CA ASP A 561 7.72 -29.19 7.09
C ASP A 561 6.77 -28.89 5.93
N GLY A 562 6.22 -27.67 5.90
CA GLY A 562 5.34 -27.18 4.84
C GLY A 562 4.04 -26.57 5.35
N TYR A 563 2.97 -26.70 4.57
CA TYR A 563 1.64 -26.28 5.00
C TYR A 563 1.00 -27.37 5.86
N ILE A 564 0.53 -26.98 7.04
CA ILE A 564 -0.24 -27.85 7.93
C ILE A 564 -1.65 -27.27 8.01
N LEU A 565 -2.64 -28.07 7.64
CA LEU A 565 -4.05 -27.76 7.78
C LEU A 565 -4.65 -28.69 8.84
N THR A 566 -5.33 -28.14 9.84
CA THR A 566 -6.08 -28.95 10.80
C THR A 566 -7.53 -29.02 10.39
N CYS A 567 -8.07 -30.24 10.44
CA CYS A 567 -9.39 -30.58 9.92
C CYS A 567 -10.24 -31.32 10.96
N ASP A 568 -11.56 -31.14 10.91
CA ASP A 568 -12.53 -31.92 11.66
C ASP A 568 -13.07 -33.09 10.82
N ASP A 569 -13.42 -34.19 11.48
CA ASP A 569 -13.95 -35.41 10.87
C ASP A 569 -15.44 -35.33 10.50
N ASP A 570 -16.08 -34.18 10.69
CA ASP A 570 -17.52 -33.94 10.47
C ASP A 570 -17.83 -32.91 9.37
N LEU A 571 -16.82 -32.52 8.59
CA LEU A 571 -16.93 -31.57 7.48
C LEU A 571 -16.58 -32.19 6.12
N ILE A 572 -17.31 -31.77 5.08
CA ILE A 572 -16.96 -31.96 3.68
C ILE A 572 -16.30 -30.67 3.19
N TYR A 573 -15.02 -30.77 2.86
CA TYR A 573 -14.20 -29.65 2.42
C TYR A 573 -14.47 -29.35 0.94
N PRO A 574 -14.61 -28.07 0.55
CA PRO A 574 -14.80 -27.70 -0.85
C PRO A 574 -13.55 -28.02 -1.68
N PRO A 575 -13.67 -28.30 -2.99
CA PRO A 575 -12.53 -28.67 -3.84
C PRO A 575 -11.43 -27.61 -3.96
N ASP A 576 -11.74 -26.35 -3.67
CA ASP A 576 -10.81 -25.21 -3.68
C ASP A 576 -10.32 -24.84 -2.26
N TYR A 577 -10.61 -25.66 -1.25
CA TYR A 577 -10.26 -25.39 0.15
C TYR A 577 -8.76 -25.18 0.31
N VAL A 578 -7.95 -26.17 -0.07
CA VAL A 578 -6.50 -26.14 0.18
C VAL A 578 -5.84 -24.98 -0.57
N GLU A 579 -6.23 -24.74 -1.82
CA GLU A 579 -5.69 -23.64 -2.62
C GLU A 579 -5.99 -22.29 -1.97
N ARG A 580 -7.23 -22.05 -1.52
CA ARG A 580 -7.59 -20.81 -0.83
C ARG A 580 -6.86 -20.64 0.49
N MET A 581 -6.72 -21.71 1.27
CA MET A 581 -5.98 -21.68 2.52
C MET A 581 -4.51 -21.36 2.28
N ARG A 582 -3.85 -22.01 1.31
CA ARG A 582 -2.45 -21.72 0.95
C ARG A 582 -2.28 -20.29 0.48
N SER A 583 -3.18 -19.81 -0.38
CA SER A 583 -3.16 -18.43 -0.86
C SER A 583 -3.27 -17.44 0.30
N ALA A 584 -4.16 -17.69 1.26
CA ALA A 584 -4.28 -16.87 2.46
C ALA A 584 -3.05 -16.97 3.38
N ILE A 585 -2.54 -18.18 3.65
CA ILE A 585 -1.33 -18.38 4.47
C ILE A 585 -0.14 -17.66 3.85
N ASP A 586 0.08 -17.80 2.55
CA ASP A 586 1.19 -17.14 1.87
C ASP A 586 1.01 -15.63 1.79
N LYS A 587 -0.25 -15.17 1.75
CA LYS A 587 -0.60 -13.75 1.75
C LYS A 587 -0.41 -13.08 3.09
N TYR A 588 -0.91 -13.68 4.14
CA TYR A 588 -0.92 -13.07 5.46
C TYR A 588 0.24 -13.53 6.33
N LYS A 589 1.01 -14.54 5.89
CA LYS A 589 2.14 -15.16 6.61
C LYS A 589 1.77 -15.47 8.06
N CYS A 590 0.57 -16.01 8.24
CA CYS A 590 -0.04 -16.21 9.54
C CYS A 590 -0.94 -17.45 9.54
N ILE A 591 -1.61 -17.69 10.66
CA ILE A 591 -2.65 -18.71 10.73
C ILE A 591 -3.83 -18.23 9.89
N ALA A 592 -4.28 -19.04 8.95
CA ALA A 592 -5.52 -18.81 8.22
C ALA A 592 -6.56 -19.83 8.68
N CYS A 593 -7.83 -19.43 8.75
CA CYS A 593 -8.94 -20.35 8.97
C CYS A 593 -10.18 -19.97 8.15
N ALA A 594 -11.15 -20.87 8.06
CA ALA A 594 -12.47 -20.54 7.50
C ALA A 594 -13.55 -20.27 8.56
N HIS A 595 -13.26 -20.60 9.82
CA HIS A 595 -14.11 -20.35 10.98
C HIS A 595 -13.28 -19.69 12.07
N GLY A 596 -13.84 -18.74 12.81
CA GLY A 596 -13.19 -18.22 14.00
C GLY A 596 -13.94 -17.05 14.61
N SER A 597 -13.35 -16.48 15.66
CA SER A 597 -14.00 -15.47 16.47
C SER A 597 -13.13 -14.25 16.71
N LYS A 598 -13.75 -13.08 16.62
CA LYS A 598 -13.18 -11.79 17.04
C LYS A 598 -13.76 -11.40 18.38
N LEU A 599 -12.91 -11.18 19.37
CA LEU A 599 -13.32 -10.84 20.74
C LEU A 599 -13.64 -9.35 20.85
N LYS A 600 -14.54 -8.98 21.77
CA LYS A 600 -14.73 -7.58 22.14
C LYS A 600 -13.43 -7.01 22.76
N PRO A 601 -13.12 -5.71 22.63
CA PRO A 601 -11.98 -5.11 23.33
C PRO A 601 -12.06 -5.25 24.86
N GLY A 602 -10.92 -5.33 25.55
CA GLY A 602 -10.84 -5.41 27.02
C GLY A 602 -11.12 -6.80 27.62
N ILE A 603 -11.25 -6.88 28.94
CA ILE A 603 -11.66 -8.10 29.65
C ILE A 603 -13.08 -8.49 29.21
N ILE A 604 -13.33 -9.78 29.01
CA ILE A 604 -14.66 -10.31 28.63
C ILE A 604 -15.34 -11.02 29.79
N ASP A 605 -16.67 -11.01 29.84
CA ASP A 605 -17.45 -11.67 30.89
C ASP A 605 -17.82 -13.11 30.49
N SER A 606 -17.98 -13.36 29.19
CA SER A 606 -18.29 -14.68 28.64
C SER A 606 -17.73 -14.84 27.23
N TYR A 607 -16.92 -15.89 27.02
CA TYR A 607 -16.41 -16.24 25.70
C TYR A 607 -17.54 -16.41 24.68
N TYR A 608 -18.65 -17.07 25.01
CA TYR A 608 -19.76 -17.30 24.06
C TYR A 608 -20.58 -16.05 23.74
N LYS A 609 -20.59 -15.04 24.61
CA LYS A 609 -21.41 -13.83 24.43
C LYS A 609 -20.63 -12.61 23.93
N ASP A 610 -19.35 -12.52 24.26
CA ASP A 610 -18.51 -11.34 24.01
C ASP A 610 -17.58 -11.49 22.81
N ARG A 611 -18.11 -12.09 21.74
CA ARG A 611 -17.40 -12.28 20.48
C ARG A 611 -18.30 -12.14 19.26
N THR A 612 -17.69 -11.85 18.13
CA THR A 612 -18.27 -11.96 16.80
C THR A 612 -17.74 -13.24 16.14
N VAL A 613 -18.64 -14.14 15.75
CA VAL A 613 -18.28 -15.41 15.09
C VAL A 613 -18.36 -15.25 13.58
N TYR A 614 -17.33 -15.73 12.89
CA TYR A 614 -17.28 -15.92 11.45
C TYR A 614 -17.41 -17.43 11.20
N ASP A 615 -18.56 -17.86 10.71
CA ASP A 615 -18.88 -19.28 10.54
C ASP A 615 -18.43 -19.77 9.16
N ALA A 616 -17.70 -20.89 9.08
CA ALA A 616 -17.27 -21.52 7.83
C ALA A 616 -18.40 -21.88 6.86
N ARG A 617 -19.64 -22.02 7.34
CA ARG A 617 -20.81 -22.37 6.51
C ARG A 617 -21.58 -21.15 6.03
N LEU A 618 -21.32 -19.96 6.60
CA LEU A 618 -22.01 -18.72 6.26
C LEU A 618 -21.10 -17.80 5.47
N LYS A 619 -21.67 -16.94 4.64
CA LYS A 619 -20.89 -15.97 3.85
C LYS A 619 -20.02 -15.06 4.73
N VAL A 620 -18.71 -15.06 4.46
CA VAL A 620 -17.74 -14.07 4.96
C VAL A 620 -17.32 -13.17 3.80
N ARG A 621 -17.71 -11.89 3.84
CA ARG A 621 -17.54 -10.96 2.70
C ARG A 621 -16.08 -10.62 2.40
N GLU A 622 -15.28 -10.47 3.44
CA GLU A 622 -13.90 -10.04 3.36
C GLU A 622 -13.03 -10.81 4.35
N THR A 623 -11.77 -11.02 3.98
CA THR A 623 -10.82 -11.72 4.84
C THR A 623 -10.55 -10.85 6.06
N THR A 624 -10.79 -11.37 7.25
CA THR A 624 -10.85 -10.57 8.48
C THR A 624 -9.87 -11.10 9.52
N PHE A 625 -9.08 -10.22 10.14
CA PHE A 625 -8.27 -10.57 11.30
C PHE A 625 -9.15 -10.86 12.52
N ILE A 626 -8.83 -11.97 13.19
CA ILE A 626 -9.55 -12.52 14.33
C ILE A 626 -8.58 -12.87 15.47
N ASP A 627 -9.15 -13.19 16.63
CA ASP A 627 -8.37 -13.54 17.82
C ASP A 627 -8.31 -15.06 18.02
N VAL A 628 -9.44 -15.76 17.88
CA VAL A 628 -9.57 -17.20 18.18
C VAL A 628 -9.91 -17.97 16.90
N PRO A 629 -8.96 -18.69 16.27
CA PRO A 629 -9.23 -19.48 15.08
C PRO A 629 -9.98 -20.78 15.40
N GLY A 630 -10.94 -21.14 14.55
CA GLY A 630 -11.58 -22.46 14.59
C GLY A 630 -10.65 -23.51 14.00
N THR A 631 -10.16 -24.43 14.84
CA THR A 631 -9.13 -25.42 14.50
C THR A 631 -9.60 -26.52 13.55
N GLY A 632 -10.91 -26.68 13.35
CA GLY A 632 -11.48 -27.60 12.37
C GLY A 632 -11.27 -27.20 10.92
N VAL A 633 -10.87 -25.96 10.65
CA VAL A 633 -10.68 -25.43 9.29
C VAL A 633 -9.52 -24.44 9.27
N MET A 634 -8.46 -24.74 10.00
CA MET A 634 -7.32 -23.86 10.25
C MET A 634 -6.09 -24.35 9.48
N GLY A 635 -5.14 -23.46 9.19
CA GLY A 635 -3.88 -23.82 8.59
C GLY A 635 -2.79 -22.76 8.71
N TRP A 636 -1.54 -23.18 8.57
CA TRP A 636 -0.36 -22.31 8.58
C TRP A 636 0.78 -22.94 7.76
N HIS A 637 1.83 -22.17 7.53
CA HIS A 637 3.09 -22.68 6.99
C HIS A 637 4.14 -22.73 8.09
N THR A 638 4.93 -23.81 8.16
CA THR A 638 5.89 -24.01 9.25
C THR A 638 6.99 -22.96 9.28
N ASP A 639 7.33 -22.31 8.16
CA ASP A 639 8.25 -21.16 8.15
C ASP A 639 7.73 -19.93 8.91
N ASP A 640 6.40 -19.72 8.92
CA ASP A 640 5.78 -18.50 9.45
C ASP A 640 5.32 -18.68 10.90
N VAL A 641 4.86 -19.88 11.24
CA VAL A 641 4.23 -20.20 12.52
C VAL A 641 4.80 -21.52 13.02
N LYS A 642 5.44 -21.49 14.19
CA LYS A 642 5.92 -22.67 14.92
C LYS A 642 4.92 -22.99 16.04
N LEU A 643 4.17 -24.06 15.84
CA LEU A 643 3.27 -24.67 16.84
C LEU A 643 3.78 -26.07 17.17
N SER A 644 3.53 -26.50 18.41
CA SER A 644 3.86 -27.82 18.93
C SER A 644 2.63 -28.45 19.55
N MET A 645 2.57 -29.78 19.60
CA MET A 645 1.55 -30.51 20.36
C MET A 645 1.50 -30.06 21.84
N THR A 646 2.62 -29.60 22.40
CA THR A 646 2.68 -29.07 23.77
C THR A 646 1.87 -27.79 23.97
N ASP A 647 1.60 -27.04 22.90
CA ASP A 647 0.79 -25.83 22.97
C ASP A 647 -0.71 -26.13 23.15
N PHE A 648 -1.11 -27.38 22.86
CA PHE A 648 -2.50 -27.87 22.85
C PHE A 648 -2.79 -28.80 24.04
N ASP A 649 -2.55 -28.28 25.24
CA ASP A 649 -2.73 -28.97 26.54
C ASP A 649 -4.12 -28.80 27.17
N LEU A 650 -5.11 -28.30 26.42
CA LEU A 650 -6.48 -28.05 26.89
C LEU A 650 -7.47 -28.99 26.17
N PRO A 651 -7.74 -30.20 26.69
CA PRO A 651 -8.61 -31.18 26.04
C PRO A 651 -10.00 -30.60 25.70
N GLY A 652 -10.36 -30.66 24.42
CA GLY A 652 -11.65 -30.17 23.90
C GLY A 652 -11.79 -28.64 23.81
N MET A 653 -10.71 -27.89 24.05
CA MET A 653 -10.64 -26.43 23.95
C MET A 653 -9.45 -26.00 23.07
N GLU A 654 -9.19 -26.73 21.99
CA GLU A 654 -8.04 -26.50 21.12
C GLU A 654 -8.06 -25.13 20.42
N ASP A 655 -9.23 -24.53 20.21
CA ASP A 655 -9.38 -23.16 19.70
C ASP A 655 -8.87 -22.13 20.72
N ILE A 656 -9.16 -22.33 22.01
CA ILE A 656 -8.62 -21.52 23.10
C ILE A 656 -7.11 -21.75 23.29
N ALA A 657 -6.64 -22.99 23.13
CA ALA A 657 -5.21 -23.29 23.13
C ALA A 657 -4.50 -22.59 21.95
N ALA A 658 -5.09 -22.59 20.76
CA ALA A 658 -4.59 -21.85 19.60
C ALA A 658 -4.53 -20.35 19.87
N TYR A 659 -5.57 -19.76 20.49
CA TYR A 659 -5.56 -18.37 20.94
C TYR A 659 -4.38 -18.08 21.90
N ARG A 660 -4.17 -18.94 22.89
CA ARG A 660 -3.05 -18.81 23.84
C ARG A 660 -1.70 -18.85 23.12
N ALA A 661 -1.50 -19.79 22.19
CA ALA A 661 -0.27 -19.90 21.41
C ALA A 661 -0.06 -18.67 20.51
N ILE A 662 -1.10 -18.22 19.82
CA ILE A 662 -1.08 -16.98 19.03
C ILE A 662 -0.61 -15.80 19.89
N TYR A 663 -1.15 -15.70 21.09
CA TYR A 663 -0.83 -14.62 22.01
C TYR A 663 0.62 -14.68 22.49
N GLN A 664 1.06 -15.84 22.99
CA GLN A 664 2.41 -16.06 23.53
C GLN A 664 3.51 -15.82 22.49
N HIS A 665 3.27 -16.26 21.25
CA HIS A 665 4.23 -16.12 20.16
C HIS A 665 4.00 -14.89 19.28
N SER A 666 3.02 -14.05 19.62
CA SER A 666 2.68 -12.86 18.85
C SER A 666 2.31 -13.13 17.38
N TYR A 667 1.79 -14.33 17.08
CA TYR A 667 1.27 -14.67 15.76
C TYR A 667 0.00 -13.89 15.43
N MET A 668 -0.52 -14.11 14.22
CA MET A 668 -1.79 -13.55 13.77
C MET A 668 -2.68 -14.64 13.22
N ALA A 669 -3.99 -14.39 13.22
CA ALA A 669 -4.97 -15.25 12.60
C ALA A 669 -5.95 -14.45 11.72
N VAL A 670 -6.31 -15.02 10.57
CA VAL A 670 -7.34 -14.48 9.67
C VAL A 670 -8.41 -15.52 9.38
N VAL A 671 -9.66 -15.08 9.27
CA VAL A 671 -10.73 -15.84 8.61
C VAL A 671 -10.80 -15.43 7.15
N VAL A 672 -10.63 -16.38 6.23
CA VAL A 672 -10.64 -16.13 4.79
C VAL A 672 -12.05 -15.76 4.29
N ALA A 673 -12.13 -14.89 3.28
CA ALA A 673 -13.39 -14.57 2.62
C ALA A 673 -13.92 -15.79 1.85
N HIS A 674 -15.21 -16.08 2.02
CA HIS A 674 -15.84 -17.25 1.39
C HIS A 674 -17.36 -17.09 1.23
N PRO A 675 -17.97 -17.80 0.25
CA PRO A 675 -19.41 -17.72 0.01
C PRO A 675 -20.22 -18.53 1.02
N ASP A 676 -21.53 -18.30 1.04
CA ASP A 676 -22.46 -19.11 1.80
C ASP A 676 -22.42 -20.58 1.33
N GLY A 677 -22.48 -21.52 2.28
CA GLY A 677 -22.46 -22.95 1.97
C GLY A 677 -21.14 -23.50 1.42
N TRP A 678 -20.02 -22.78 1.61
CA TRP A 678 -18.69 -23.23 1.17
C TRP A 678 -18.30 -24.57 1.81
N PHE A 679 -18.63 -24.78 3.10
CA PHE A 679 -18.52 -26.06 3.79
C PHE A 679 -19.87 -26.76 3.95
N LYS A 680 -19.86 -28.10 3.93
CA LYS A 680 -21.04 -28.92 4.22
C LYS A 680 -20.76 -29.86 5.41
N SER A 681 -21.79 -30.17 6.18
CA SER A 681 -21.69 -31.17 7.25
C SER A 681 -21.70 -32.59 6.68
N SER A 682 -20.84 -33.47 7.19
CA SER A 682 -20.81 -34.89 6.81
C SER A 682 -21.63 -35.78 7.75
N THR A 683 -22.08 -35.24 8.89
CA THR A 683 -22.85 -35.92 9.96
C THR A 683 -24.37 -35.81 9.79
N HIS A 684 -25.10 -36.67 10.50
CA HIS A 684 -26.57 -36.59 10.58
C HIS A 684 -27.01 -35.49 11.56
N LYS A 685 -28.24 -34.96 11.41
CA LYS A 685 -28.79 -33.87 12.24
C LYS A 685 -28.79 -34.12 13.76
N ASN A 686 -28.66 -35.39 14.19
CA ASN A 686 -28.68 -35.81 15.59
C ASN A 686 -27.28 -36.14 16.14
N ASP A 687 -26.20 -35.94 15.37
CA ASP A 687 -24.84 -36.03 15.90
C ASP A 687 -24.58 -34.80 16.77
N GLY A 688 -24.52 -34.97 18.08
CA GLY A 688 -24.34 -33.85 19.02
C GLY A 688 -22.97 -33.14 18.89
N GLY A 689 -22.04 -33.67 18.10
CA GLY A 689 -20.68 -33.15 18.07
C GLY A 689 -19.78 -33.88 19.06
N LEU A 690 -18.47 -33.65 18.97
CA LEU A 690 -17.58 -33.81 20.13
C LEU A 690 -17.87 -32.75 21.21
N TYR A 691 -18.58 -31.70 20.84
CA TYR A 691 -18.91 -30.53 21.67
C TYR A 691 -20.24 -30.64 22.45
N SER A 692 -21.24 -31.47 22.05
CA SER A 692 -22.54 -31.53 22.78
C SER A 692 -22.44 -31.97 24.24
N GLU A 693 -21.32 -32.56 24.63
CA GLU A 693 -21.10 -33.03 26.00
C GLU A 693 -20.57 -31.92 26.92
N SER A 694 -20.17 -30.75 26.38
CA SER A 694 -19.83 -29.56 27.17
C SER A 694 -21.10 -28.88 27.66
N VAL A 695 -21.39 -29.04 28.95
CA VAL A 695 -22.36 -28.23 29.69
C VAL A 695 -22.03 -26.75 29.42
N ARG A 696 -23.05 -25.90 29.18
CA ARG A 696 -22.98 -24.46 28.83
C ARG A 696 -22.28 -23.55 29.88
N ASN A 697 -21.17 -23.98 30.44
CA ASN A 697 -20.33 -23.23 31.35
C ASN A 697 -18.99 -22.93 30.66
N ASP A 698 -18.83 -21.67 30.25
CA ASP A 698 -17.65 -21.17 29.52
C ASP A 698 -16.63 -20.47 30.42
N SER A 699 -16.69 -20.75 31.73
CA SER A 699 -15.82 -20.12 32.71
C SER A 699 -14.36 -20.40 32.43
N LYS A 700 -14.03 -21.61 31.96
CA LYS A 700 -12.63 -22.01 31.66
C LYS A 700 -12.10 -21.29 30.43
N GLU A 701 -12.88 -21.25 29.34
CA GLU A 701 -12.54 -20.52 28.12
C GLU A 701 -12.33 -19.04 28.44
N THR A 702 -13.25 -18.46 29.21
CA THR A 702 -13.23 -17.04 29.60
C THR A 702 -12.01 -16.72 30.47
N GLU A 703 -11.69 -17.58 31.44
CA GLU A 703 -10.52 -17.44 32.32
C GLU A 703 -9.21 -17.45 31.51
N VAL A 704 -9.03 -18.44 30.63
CA VAL A 704 -7.83 -18.55 29.80
C VAL A 704 -7.70 -17.35 28.85
N ILE A 705 -8.81 -16.90 28.24
CA ILE A 705 -8.78 -15.70 27.39
C ILE A 705 -8.34 -14.48 28.19
N ASN A 706 -8.99 -14.20 29.32
CA ASN A 706 -8.69 -13.00 30.12
C ASN A 706 -7.28 -13.03 30.72
N ALA A 707 -6.77 -14.20 31.10
CA ALA A 707 -5.42 -14.35 31.62
C ALA A 707 -4.35 -13.96 30.59
N ASN A 708 -4.59 -14.22 29.30
CA ASN A 708 -3.62 -13.92 28.24
C ASN A 708 -3.85 -12.54 27.64
N LYS A 709 -5.09 -12.09 27.44
CA LYS A 709 -5.43 -10.85 26.74
C LYS A 709 -4.79 -9.57 27.31
N ASN A 710 -4.53 -9.52 28.62
CA ASN A 710 -4.14 -8.31 29.36
C ASN A 710 -2.68 -7.83 29.16
N HIS A 711 -1.80 -8.56 28.47
CA HIS A 711 -0.38 -8.22 28.34
C HIS A 711 -0.01 -7.33 27.12
N ARG A 712 -1.01 -6.79 26.41
CA ARG A 712 -0.82 -5.80 25.32
C ARG A 712 -1.83 -4.65 25.49
N VAL A 713 -1.53 -3.74 26.42
CA VAL A 713 -2.11 -2.39 26.46
C VAL A 713 -1.06 -1.43 25.91
#